data_AF-A0A969NSA7-F1
#
_entry.id   AF-A0A969NSA7-F1
#
_cell.length_a   1.000
_cell.length_b   1.000
_cell.length_c   1.000
_cell.angle_alpha   90.00
_cell.angle_beta   90.00
_cell.angle_gamma   90.00
#
_symmetry.space_group_name_H-M   'P 1'
#
loop_
_entity.id
_entity.type
_entity.pdbx_description
1 polymer ?
#
loop_
_entity_poly.entity_id
_entity_poly.type
_entity_poly.pdbx_seq_one_letter_code
_entity_poly.pdbx_strand_id
1 'polypeptide(L)'
;MTVITVTNNLDRGTGSLREAIYKAQSGDTIKFHSSLTNQTIILKNFIGISKSLTIDGSNAPGLTISGEEQTNIFWFGQKNKNLTVRNLTLADSYFEATAGGAIWAAENSIVNIENTNFINNVSAGAALHGQAGSVITVINSTFDNNDGAKISNKGYSTGAISLFAYGSLTIKGSVFTNNKGYGGGALHVTSSDLIVEDSVFVSNDSTAGANKDFVAVPGGGGAIYLDAASVPNDPRFYQGELQRETKGGIFKVRNSRFENNRGAGEGGAIMAYGYNQDRIVIEDSKIINNEVIKNSQGSAKGAGLWLMGFVEINNTIIANNKSADLGGGLYLWGEVPAKISNSDFSDNQAINGGAIYDGLWASEINIANTKFDSNSATNQAAVFYSSNNRPFKLQNSQFINNTPDDLLDRSFDDNPPDITYGSNAKDTLLGTEQDSYLVGLNGNDTLNGQGGQDYLDGGANDDILSGGTGNDTLIGGAERNNLVGGDGNDIFIGGNGQDLMEGGSGQDLYVLGDKNKVFYTNYTWYDHAIIKDFQPQQDKIQLKGKASDYTIKPANSNGIYGTGIFYNNGMVALVAGFSLNNFNLNANYITYTNNSENSNSKQLKLTQNVQFSGEPIYDSATPDGLLIWQTEDTWHLEATGDRDGSHFTGKIIANSPIKDLALYKLESSDQVEFADNSHKIIEFDLRVWENG
;
A
#
# COMPACT_ATOMS: atom_id res chain seq x y z
N MET A 1 -38.00 9.28 -35.74
CA MET A 1 -37.78 8.69 -34.41
C MET A 1 -39.04 8.90 -33.61
N THR A 2 -39.68 7.82 -33.21
CA THR A 2 -40.88 7.82 -32.37
C THR A 2 -40.52 7.29 -30.98
N VAL A 3 -41.33 7.64 -29.98
CA VAL A 3 -41.23 7.09 -28.64
C VAL A 3 -42.28 6.00 -28.49
N ILE A 4 -41.85 4.80 -28.07
CA ILE A 4 -42.74 3.68 -27.77
C ILE A 4 -42.64 3.40 -26.28
N THR A 5 -43.80 3.36 -25.60
CA THR A 5 -43.86 3.20 -24.15
C THR A 5 -44.20 1.76 -23.75
N VAL A 6 -43.36 1.16 -22.91
CA VAL A 6 -43.61 -0.10 -22.19
C VAL A 6 -44.50 0.21 -20.98
N THR A 7 -45.61 -0.50 -20.84
CA THR A 7 -46.65 -0.19 -19.84
C THR A 7 -46.86 -1.29 -18.79
N ASN A 8 -46.27 -2.47 -18.97
CA ASN A 8 -46.30 -3.55 -17.98
C ASN A 8 -44.95 -4.29 -17.90
N ASN A 9 -44.79 -5.10 -16.87
CA ASN A 9 -43.58 -5.86 -16.57
C ASN A 9 -43.61 -7.31 -17.05
N LEU A 10 -44.59 -7.69 -17.88
CA LEU A 10 -44.67 -9.03 -18.44
C LEU A 10 -43.61 -9.19 -19.54
N ASP A 11 -43.08 -10.40 -19.75
CA ASP A 11 -42.15 -10.69 -20.86
C ASP A 11 -42.81 -10.45 -22.24
N ARG A 12 -44.09 -10.81 -22.38
CA ARG A 12 -44.82 -10.82 -23.67
C ARG A 12 -46.23 -10.28 -23.54
N GLY A 13 -46.81 -9.96 -24.69
CA GLY A 13 -48.18 -9.44 -24.81
C GLY A 13 -48.20 -7.92 -24.99
N THR A 14 -49.40 -7.39 -25.13
CA THR A 14 -49.61 -5.95 -25.35
C THR A 14 -48.97 -5.13 -24.22
N GLY A 15 -48.16 -4.14 -24.57
CA GLY A 15 -47.52 -3.23 -23.63
C GLY A 15 -46.21 -3.74 -23.00
N SER A 16 -45.73 -4.92 -23.40
CA SER A 16 -44.46 -5.47 -22.92
C SER A 16 -43.23 -4.87 -23.62
N LEU A 17 -42.05 -5.01 -23.01
CA LEU A 17 -40.78 -4.59 -23.61
C LEU A 17 -40.53 -5.29 -24.96
N ARG A 18 -40.81 -6.59 -25.03
CA ARG A 18 -40.63 -7.37 -26.25
C ARG A 18 -41.52 -6.87 -27.39
N GLU A 19 -42.77 -6.55 -27.09
CA GLU A 19 -43.69 -5.99 -28.09
C GLU A 19 -43.22 -4.59 -28.54
N ALA A 20 -42.77 -3.75 -27.61
CA ALA A 20 -42.26 -2.42 -27.91
C ALA A 20 -41.05 -2.49 -28.86
N ILE A 21 -40.07 -3.35 -28.59
CA ILE A 21 -38.90 -3.57 -29.45
C ILE A 21 -39.30 -4.15 -30.81
N TYR A 22 -40.27 -5.07 -30.84
CA TYR A 22 -40.78 -5.62 -32.09
C TYR A 22 -41.39 -4.54 -33.00
N LYS A 23 -42.25 -3.67 -32.45
CA LYS A 23 -42.92 -2.58 -33.18
C LYS A 23 -41.99 -1.44 -33.60
N ALA A 24 -40.92 -1.21 -32.85
CA ALA A 24 -39.98 -0.12 -33.10
C ALA A 24 -39.37 -0.16 -34.50
N GLN A 25 -39.12 1.02 -35.07
CA GLN A 25 -38.31 1.23 -36.25
C GLN A 25 -36.89 1.63 -35.85
N SER A 26 -35.94 1.52 -36.79
CA SER A 26 -34.57 1.95 -36.53
C SER A 26 -34.51 3.45 -36.20
N GLY A 27 -33.86 3.79 -35.09
CA GLY A 27 -33.76 5.15 -34.55
C GLY A 27 -34.85 5.49 -33.52
N ASP A 28 -35.80 4.60 -33.25
CA ASP A 28 -36.81 4.84 -32.22
C ASP A 28 -36.26 4.72 -30.80
N THR A 29 -36.97 5.36 -29.86
CA THR A 29 -36.68 5.29 -28.42
C THR A 29 -37.75 4.49 -27.70
N ILE A 30 -37.34 3.46 -26.97
CA ILE A 30 -38.19 2.74 -26.02
C ILE A 30 -38.09 3.43 -24.67
N LYS A 31 -39.24 3.84 -24.12
CA LYS A 31 -39.37 4.38 -22.75
C LYS A 31 -40.27 3.49 -21.90
N PHE A 32 -40.16 3.62 -20.60
CA PHE A 32 -40.96 2.87 -19.64
C PHE A 32 -41.95 3.80 -18.95
N HIS A 33 -43.20 3.35 -18.79
CA HIS A 33 -44.18 4.09 -18.01
C HIS A 33 -43.78 4.12 -16.53
N SER A 34 -44.09 5.20 -15.81
CA SER A 34 -43.67 5.39 -14.42
C SER A 34 -44.23 4.37 -13.43
N SER A 35 -45.30 3.67 -13.80
CA SER A 35 -45.81 2.52 -13.05
C SER A 35 -44.82 1.35 -12.96
N LEU A 36 -43.74 1.36 -13.73
CA LEU A 36 -42.66 0.36 -13.71
C LEU A 36 -41.50 0.73 -12.78
N THR A 37 -41.60 1.83 -12.04
CA THR A 37 -40.60 2.23 -11.03
C THR A 37 -40.38 1.08 -10.03
N ASN A 38 -39.12 0.70 -9.79
CA ASN A 38 -38.70 -0.41 -8.92
C ASN A 38 -39.31 -1.78 -9.28
N GLN A 39 -39.83 -1.95 -10.49
CA GLN A 39 -40.32 -3.25 -10.96
C GLN A 39 -39.18 -4.05 -11.60
N THR A 40 -39.40 -5.35 -11.74
CA THR A 40 -38.53 -6.25 -12.51
C THR A 40 -39.30 -6.80 -13.70
N ILE A 41 -38.71 -6.70 -14.90
CA ILE A 41 -39.13 -7.43 -16.09
C ILE A 41 -38.30 -8.70 -16.17
N ILE A 42 -38.93 -9.85 -15.93
CA ILE A 42 -38.28 -11.16 -15.99
C ILE A 42 -38.42 -11.72 -17.40
N LEU A 43 -37.28 -12.01 -18.04
CA LEU A 43 -37.25 -12.54 -19.40
C LEU A 43 -37.23 -14.06 -19.41
N LYS A 44 -38.15 -14.67 -20.18
CA LYS A 44 -38.13 -16.13 -20.40
C LYS A 44 -37.07 -16.58 -21.41
N ASN A 45 -36.63 -15.66 -22.25
CA ASN A 45 -35.60 -15.83 -23.29
C ASN A 45 -35.07 -14.43 -23.65
N PHE A 46 -33.88 -14.35 -24.22
CA PHE A 46 -33.33 -13.09 -24.71
C PHE A 46 -34.26 -12.32 -25.66
N ILE A 47 -34.02 -11.01 -25.76
CA ILE A 47 -34.65 -10.14 -26.75
C ILE A 47 -33.65 -9.87 -27.87
N GLY A 48 -33.97 -10.36 -29.07
CA GLY A 48 -33.22 -10.03 -30.28
C GLY A 48 -33.50 -8.59 -30.74
N ILE A 49 -32.43 -7.82 -30.92
CA ILE A 49 -32.45 -6.45 -31.43
C ILE A 49 -31.69 -6.43 -32.77
N SER A 50 -32.39 -6.08 -33.84
CA SER A 50 -31.85 -6.09 -35.21
C SER A 50 -31.82 -4.71 -35.88
N LYS A 51 -32.04 -3.65 -35.10
CA LYS A 51 -32.24 -2.27 -35.57
C LYS A 51 -31.59 -1.28 -34.60
N SER A 52 -31.21 -0.09 -35.06
CA SER A 52 -30.65 0.91 -34.14
C SER A 52 -31.73 1.37 -33.17
N LEU A 53 -31.48 1.40 -31.86
CA LEU A 53 -32.46 1.78 -30.85
C LEU A 53 -31.84 2.51 -29.66
N THR A 54 -32.67 3.29 -28.98
CA THR A 54 -32.41 3.76 -27.62
C THR A 54 -33.40 3.13 -26.66
N ILE A 55 -32.93 2.54 -25.57
CA ILE A 55 -33.73 1.98 -24.47
C ILE A 55 -33.45 2.81 -23.22
N ASP A 56 -34.47 3.50 -22.71
CA ASP A 56 -34.30 4.57 -21.72
C ASP A 56 -35.27 4.43 -20.54
N GLY A 57 -34.72 4.04 -19.39
CA GLY A 57 -35.44 3.84 -18.12
C GLY A 57 -35.68 5.11 -17.32
N SER A 58 -35.34 6.30 -17.81
CA SER A 58 -35.43 7.57 -17.06
C SER A 58 -36.81 7.83 -16.42
N ASN A 59 -37.89 7.35 -17.04
CA ASN A 59 -39.25 7.53 -16.55
C ASN A 59 -39.69 6.47 -15.50
N ALA A 60 -38.90 5.42 -15.29
CA ALA A 60 -39.16 4.34 -14.34
C ALA A 60 -37.89 4.03 -13.52
N PRO A 61 -37.50 4.90 -12.57
CA PRO A 61 -36.30 4.72 -11.76
C PRO A 61 -36.28 3.35 -11.04
N GLY A 62 -35.10 2.74 -10.94
CA GLY A 62 -34.93 1.45 -10.29
C GLY A 62 -35.53 0.26 -11.03
N LEU A 63 -35.97 0.43 -12.28
CA LEU A 63 -36.43 -0.67 -13.12
C LEU A 63 -35.28 -1.63 -13.46
N THR A 64 -35.52 -2.92 -13.22
CA THR A 64 -34.61 -4.01 -13.56
C THR A 64 -35.14 -4.83 -14.72
N ILE A 65 -34.27 -5.19 -15.67
CA ILE A 65 -34.52 -6.22 -16.67
C ILE A 65 -33.63 -7.39 -16.29
N SER A 66 -34.25 -8.52 -15.94
CA SER A 66 -33.55 -9.69 -15.39
C SER A 66 -33.68 -10.92 -16.28
N GLY A 67 -32.58 -11.66 -16.41
CA GLY A 67 -32.55 -12.98 -17.03
C GLY A 67 -32.92 -14.13 -16.08
N GLU A 68 -33.10 -13.86 -14.78
CA GLU A 68 -33.40 -14.82 -13.70
C GLU A 68 -32.46 -16.04 -13.67
N GLU A 69 -31.19 -15.82 -13.97
CA GLU A 69 -30.15 -16.84 -14.12
C GLU A 69 -30.50 -17.92 -15.18
N GLN A 70 -31.42 -17.65 -16.11
CA GLN A 70 -31.84 -18.58 -17.15
C GLN A 70 -31.43 -18.17 -18.57
N THR A 71 -31.25 -16.86 -18.81
CA THR A 71 -31.05 -16.35 -20.17
C THR A 71 -30.24 -15.06 -20.22
N ASN A 72 -29.66 -14.77 -21.37
CA ASN A 72 -29.11 -13.46 -21.69
C ASN A 72 -30.23 -12.42 -21.91
N ILE A 73 -29.93 -11.12 -21.79
CA ILE A 73 -30.94 -10.07 -21.87
C ILE A 73 -31.12 -9.57 -23.31
N PHE A 74 -30.12 -8.85 -23.84
CA PHE A 74 -30.18 -8.25 -25.17
C PHE A 74 -29.21 -8.92 -26.13
N TRP A 75 -29.74 -9.48 -27.21
CA TRP A 75 -28.97 -9.96 -28.34
C TRP A 75 -29.01 -8.94 -29.47
N PHE A 76 -27.99 -8.08 -29.54
CA PHE A 76 -27.85 -7.06 -30.57
C PHE A 76 -27.15 -7.64 -31.81
N GLY A 77 -27.94 -8.39 -32.59
CA GLY A 77 -27.44 -9.35 -33.58
C GLY A 77 -27.03 -8.79 -34.94
N GLN A 78 -27.25 -7.49 -35.21
CA GLN A 78 -27.04 -6.93 -36.55
C GLN A 78 -25.83 -5.99 -36.59
N LYS A 79 -24.95 -6.23 -37.58
CA LYS A 79 -23.72 -5.44 -37.80
C LYS A 79 -24.03 -3.99 -38.19
N ASN A 80 -23.13 -3.06 -37.88
CA ASN A 80 -23.21 -1.65 -38.29
C ASN A 80 -24.48 -0.93 -37.79
N LYS A 81 -24.87 -1.19 -36.53
CA LYS A 81 -26.03 -0.58 -35.89
C LYS A 81 -25.68 0.02 -34.53
N ASN A 82 -26.58 0.88 -34.04
CA ASN A 82 -26.36 1.63 -32.82
C ASN A 82 -27.36 1.20 -31.74
N LEU A 83 -26.88 0.79 -30.58
CA LEU A 83 -27.72 0.54 -29.40
C LEU A 83 -27.31 1.49 -28.29
N THR A 84 -28.28 2.20 -27.73
CA THR A 84 -28.08 3.00 -26.51
C THR A 84 -28.96 2.43 -25.41
N VAL A 85 -28.38 2.14 -24.25
CA VAL A 85 -29.10 1.70 -23.04
C VAL A 85 -28.78 2.66 -21.91
N ARG A 86 -29.81 3.18 -21.25
CA ARG A 86 -29.62 4.12 -20.15
C ARG A 86 -30.65 4.08 -19.04
N ASN A 87 -30.21 4.46 -17.83
CA ASN A 87 -31.04 4.65 -16.65
C ASN A 87 -31.79 3.37 -16.22
N LEU A 88 -31.12 2.22 -16.26
CA LEU A 88 -31.71 0.89 -16.01
C LEU A 88 -30.75 0.00 -15.24
N THR A 89 -31.28 -1.11 -14.69
CA THR A 89 -30.47 -2.23 -14.21
C THR A 89 -30.66 -3.43 -15.12
N LEU A 90 -29.55 -4.04 -15.57
CA LEU A 90 -29.50 -5.30 -16.30
C LEU A 90 -28.87 -6.36 -15.38
N ALA A 91 -29.67 -7.34 -14.95
CA ALA A 91 -29.28 -8.22 -13.86
C ALA A 91 -29.52 -9.71 -14.12
N ASP A 92 -28.79 -10.53 -13.37
CA ASP A 92 -28.99 -11.98 -13.25
C ASP A 92 -29.13 -12.66 -14.62
N SER A 93 -28.34 -12.26 -15.60
CA SER A 93 -28.30 -12.99 -16.87
C SER A 93 -27.44 -14.25 -16.76
N TYR A 94 -27.78 -15.26 -17.56
CA TYR A 94 -27.02 -16.49 -17.64
C TYR A 94 -26.88 -16.94 -19.10
N PHE A 95 -25.64 -17.13 -19.56
CA PHE A 95 -25.41 -17.55 -20.95
C PHE A 95 -24.13 -18.37 -21.17
N GLU A 96 -24.30 -19.67 -21.40
CA GLU A 96 -23.19 -20.62 -21.60
C GLU A 96 -22.61 -20.64 -23.02
N ALA A 97 -23.41 -20.33 -24.04
CA ALA A 97 -23.02 -20.62 -25.43
C ALA A 97 -21.94 -19.64 -25.96
N THR A 98 -22.14 -18.34 -25.76
CA THR A 98 -21.20 -17.29 -26.20
C THR A 98 -20.89 -16.30 -25.09
N ALA A 99 -19.99 -15.35 -25.35
CA ALA A 99 -19.87 -14.16 -24.51
C ALA A 99 -21.18 -13.35 -24.52
N GLY A 100 -21.35 -12.40 -23.59
CA GLY A 100 -22.45 -11.42 -23.60
C GLY A 100 -23.68 -11.83 -22.79
N GLY A 101 -23.56 -11.79 -21.46
CA GLY A 101 -24.68 -12.11 -20.56
C GLY A 101 -25.83 -11.09 -20.66
N ALA A 102 -25.56 -9.84 -20.31
CA ALA A 102 -26.58 -8.79 -20.39
C ALA A 102 -26.72 -8.27 -21.83
N ILE A 103 -25.61 -8.02 -22.51
CA ILE A 103 -25.62 -7.49 -23.88
C ILE A 103 -24.56 -8.24 -24.70
N TRP A 104 -25.00 -8.80 -25.81
CA TRP A 104 -24.13 -9.25 -26.89
C TRP A 104 -24.28 -8.36 -28.11
N ALA A 105 -23.20 -7.80 -28.64
CA ALA A 105 -23.21 -6.91 -29.80
C ALA A 105 -22.40 -7.48 -30.97
N ALA A 106 -23.01 -7.49 -32.16
CA ALA A 106 -22.40 -7.93 -33.41
C ALA A 106 -21.28 -6.99 -33.89
N GLU A 107 -20.53 -7.42 -34.90
CA GLU A 107 -19.39 -6.66 -35.44
C GLU A 107 -19.76 -5.23 -35.89
N ASN A 108 -18.82 -4.31 -35.74
CA ASN A 108 -18.95 -2.89 -36.12
C ASN A 108 -20.18 -2.20 -35.49
N SER A 109 -20.60 -2.65 -34.31
CA SER A 109 -21.71 -2.04 -33.58
C SER A 109 -21.26 -0.82 -32.79
N ILE A 110 -22.13 0.17 -32.64
CA ILE A 110 -21.95 1.27 -31.68
C ILE A 110 -22.84 0.99 -30.48
N VAL A 111 -22.24 0.84 -29.29
CA VAL A 111 -22.97 0.56 -28.05
C VAL A 111 -22.67 1.67 -27.04
N ASN A 112 -23.72 2.40 -26.65
CA ASN A 112 -23.63 3.47 -25.65
C ASN A 112 -24.37 3.06 -24.39
N ILE A 113 -23.68 3.08 -23.26
CA ILE A 113 -24.22 2.75 -21.94
C ILE A 113 -24.10 3.98 -21.05
N GLU A 114 -25.22 4.47 -20.52
CA GLU A 114 -25.25 5.67 -19.69
C GLU A 114 -26.05 5.40 -18.40
N ASN A 115 -25.52 5.72 -17.23
CA ASN A 115 -26.23 5.57 -15.95
C ASN A 115 -26.92 4.19 -15.78
N THR A 116 -26.23 3.11 -16.14
CA THR A 116 -26.81 1.76 -16.16
C THR A 116 -26.03 0.82 -15.25
N ASN A 117 -26.73 -0.04 -14.55
CA ASN A 117 -26.12 -1.02 -13.64
C ASN A 117 -26.13 -2.41 -14.28
N PHE A 118 -25.00 -3.11 -14.23
CA PHE A 118 -24.84 -4.50 -14.64
C PHE A 118 -24.52 -5.33 -13.40
N ILE A 119 -25.45 -6.16 -12.97
CA ILE A 119 -25.37 -6.84 -11.66
C ILE A 119 -25.52 -8.36 -11.84
N ASN A 120 -24.63 -9.14 -11.21
CA ASN A 120 -24.72 -10.61 -11.14
C ASN A 120 -24.85 -11.31 -12.51
N ASN A 121 -24.33 -10.72 -13.58
CA ASN A 121 -24.41 -11.35 -14.90
C ASN A 121 -23.34 -12.43 -15.03
N VAL A 122 -23.76 -13.63 -15.46
CA VAL A 122 -22.90 -14.78 -15.66
C VAL A 122 -22.90 -15.16 -17.14
N SER A 123 -21.73 -15.23 -17.77
CA SER A 123 -21.66 -15.67 -19.16
C SER A 123 -20.36 -16.41 -19.47
N ALA A 124 -20.27 -17.05 -20.64
CA ALA A 124 -19.01 -17.64 -21.10
C ALA A 124 -17.95 -16.60 -21.54
N GLY A 125 -18.26 -15.30 -21.40
CA GLY A 125 -17.39 -14.14 -21.59
C GLY A 125 -17.82 -13.06 -20.60
N ALA A 126 -18.19 -11.87 -21.07
CA ALA A 126 -18.54 -10.72 -20.23
C ALA A 126 -20.04 -10.41 -20.12
N ALA A 127 -20.43 -9.60 -19.12
CA ALA A 127 -21.76 -9.00 -19.03
C ALA A 127 -22.11 -8.18 -20.27
N LEU A 128 -21.18 -7.36 -20.76
CA LEU A 128 -21.27 -6.64 -22.03
C LEU A 128 -20.17 -7.14 -22.99
N HIS A 129 -20.57 -7.64 -24.15
CA HIS A 129 -19.65 -8.15 -25.14
C HIS A 129 -19.81 -7.44 -26.49
N GLY A 130 -18.69 -6.94 -27.04
CA GLY A 130 -18.59 -6.43 -28.40
C GLY A 130 -17.70 -7.28 -29.29
N GLN A 131 -18.21 -7.61 -30.48
CA GLN A 131 -17.44 -8.25 -31.54
C GLN A 131 -16.51 -7.27 -32.27
N ALA A 132 -15.68 -7.80 -33.18
CA ALA A 132 -14.71 -7.06 -33.98
C ALA A 132 -15.24 -5.73 -34.54
N GLY A 133 -14.44 -4.67 -34.42
CA GLY A 133 -14.74 -3.33 -34.93
C GLY A 133 -15.78 -2.53 -34.15
N SER A 134 -16.28 -3.06 -33.03
CA SER A 134 -17.30 -2.35 -32.25
C SER A 134 -16.74 -1.16 -31.49
N VAL A 135 -17.55 -0.11 -31.37
CA VAL A 135 -17.28 1.08 -30.55
C VAL A 135 -18.19 1.04 -29.34
N ILE A 136 -17.60 0.93 -28.15
CA ILE A 136 -18.34 0.86 -26.89
C ILE A 136 -17.99 2.09 -26.05
N THR A 137 -19.02 2.82 -25.62
CA THR A 137 -18.90 3.94 -24.69
C THR A 137 -19.71 3.66 -23.45
N VAL A 138 -19.07 3.75 -22.27
CA VAL A 138 -19.68 3.51 -20.97
C VAL A 138 -19.47 4.74 -20.09
N ILE A 139 -20.57 5.35 -19.64
CA ILE A 139 -20.56 6.59 -18.87
C ILE A 139 -21.39 6.40 -17.60
N ASN A 140 -20.84 6.79 -16.45
CA ASN A 140 -21.53 6.83 -15.16
C ASN A 140 -22.28 5.53 -14.80
N SER A 141 -21.68 4.40 -15.16
CA SER A 141 -22.34 3.09 -15.07
C SER A 141 -21.61 2.19 -14.10
N THR A 142 -22.31 1.17 -13.59
CA THR A 142 -21.74 0.23 -12.62
C THR A 142 -21.75 -1.19 -13.17
N PHE A 143 -20.68 -1.93 -12.87
CA PHE A 143 -20.55 -3.35 -13.14
C PHE A 143 -20.15 -4.03 -11.84
N ASP A 144 -21.11 -4.69 -11.20
CA ASP A 144 -20.91 -5.31 -9.90
C ASP A 144 -21.19 -6.82 -9.95
N ASN A 145 -20.24 -7.59 -9.42
CA ASN A 145 -20.36 -9.03 -9.23
C ASN A 145 -20.70 -9.81 -10.51
N ASN A 146 -20.22 -9.36 -11.67
CA ASN A 146 -20.37 -10.10 -12.92
C ASN A 146 -19.25 -11.14 -13.04
N ASP A 147 -19.56 -12.33 -13.55
CA ASP A 147 -18.68 -13.48 -13.46
C ASP A 147 -18.59 -14.25 -14.79
N GLY A 148 -17.48 -14.07 -15.49
CA GLY A 148 -17.14 -14.84 -16.68
C GLY A 148 -16.44 -16.17 -16.35
N ALA A 149 -15.87 -16.32 -15.16
CA ALA A 149 -15.10 -17.50 -14.78
C ALA A 149 -15.99 -18.67 -14.34
N LYS A 150 -17.20 -18.40 -13.83
CA LYS A 150 -18.12 -19.40 -13.25
C LYS A 150 -18.47 -20.54 -14.20
N ILE A 151 -18.66 -20.26 -15.50
CA ILE A 151 -19.20 -21.23 -16.47
C ILE A 151 -18.35 -21.39 -17.74
N SER A 152 -17.27 -20.61 -17.89
CA SER A 152 -16.41 -20.64 -19.06
C SER A 152 -15.13 -21.43 -18.82
N ASN A 153 -14.51 -21.87 -19.89
CA ASN A 153 -13.11 -22.29 -19.95
C ASN A 153 -12.35 -21.57 -21.07
N LYS A 154 -12.81 -20.38 -21.48
CA LYS A 154 -12.23 -19.62 -22.60
C LYS A 154 -11.28 -18.55 -22.08
N GLY A 155 -10.13 -18.36 -22.74
CA GLY A 155 -9.09 -17.42 -22.29
C GLY A 155 -9.55 -15.95 -22.24
N TYR A 156 -10.57 -15.59 -23.03
CA TYR A 156 -11.13 -14.24 -23.05
C TYR A 156 -12.23 -13.99 -22.01
N SER A 157 -12.46 -14.93 -21.09
CA SER A 157 -13.52 -14.78 -20.11
C SER A 157 -13.18 -13.68 -19.09
N THR A 158 -14.12 -12.77 -18.87
CA THR A 158 -13.99 -11.60 -17.99
C THR A 158 -15.35 -11.24 -17.42
N GLY A 159 -15.44 -10.56 -16.28
CA GLY A 159 -16.73 -10.32 -15.65
C GLY A 159 -17.55 -9.23 -16.34
N ALA A 160 -16.97 -8.06 -16.60
CA ALA A 160 -17.74 -6.87 -16.95
C ALA A 160 -17.84 -6.62 -18.46
N ILE A 161 -16.72 -6.35 -19.13
CA ILE A 161 -16.73 -5.95 -20.55
C ILE A 161 -15.65 -6.70 -21.33
N SER A 162 -16.03 -7.25 -22.48
CA SER A 162 -15.09 -7.79 -23.46
C SER A 162 -15.26 -7.12 -24.82
N LEU A 163 -14.14 -6.77 -25.45
CA LEU A 163 -14.09 -6.20 -26.80
C LEU A 163 -12.94 -6.80 -27.58
N PHE A 164 -13.22 -7.24 -28.81
CA PHE A 164 -12.21 -7.80 -29.69
C PHE A 164 -11.93 -6.89 -30.88
N ALA A 165 -10.66 -6.85 -31.27
CA ALA A 165 -10.02 -6.37 -32.51
C ALA A 165 -10.65 -5.18 -33.25
N TYR A 166 -9.84 -4.18 -33.58
CA TYR A 166 -10.18 -2.99 -34.39
C TYR A 166 -11.31 -2.13 -33.79
N GLY A 167 -11.63 -2.34 -32.51
CA GLY A 167 -12.67 -1.59 -31.82
C GLY A 167 -12.12 -0.41 -31.04
N SER A 168 -13.01 0.23 -30.29
CA SER A 168 -12.61 1.16 -29.22
C SER A 168 -13.54 1.02 -28.02
N LEU A 169 -12.95 1.07 -26.82
CA LEU A 169 -13.68 1.08 -25.56
C LEU A 169 -13.34 2.37 -24.80
N THR A 170 -14.35 3.20 -24.55
CA THR A 170 -14.23 4.40 -23.71
C THR A 170 -15.08 4.23 -22.45
N ILE A 171 -14.44 4.41 -21.30
CA ILE A 171 -15.06 4.31 -19.98
C ILE A 171 -14.85 5.62 -19.24
N LYS A 172 -15.93 6.21 -18.73
CA LYS A 172 -15.90 7.45 -17.97
C LYS A 172 -16.80 7.41 -16.74
N GLY A 173 -16.30 7.89 -15.59
CA GLY A 173 -17.13 8.05 -14.39
C GLY A 173 -17.74 6.75 -13.86
N SER A 174 -17.16 5.59 -14.22
CA SER A 174 -17.81 4.29 -14.04
C SER A 174 -17.11 3.44 -12.98
N VAL A 175 -17.85 2.50 -12.41
CA VAL A 175 -17.40 1.70 -11.26
C VAL A 175 -17.49 0.21 -11.57
N PHE A 176 -16.38 -0.51 -11.34
CA PHE A 176 -16.25 -1.94 -11.58
C PHE A 176 -15.84 -2.61 -10.27
N THR A 177 -16.73 -3.42 -9.70
CA THR A 177 -16.52 -4.02 -8.39
C THR A 177 -16.80 -5.52 -8.41
N ASN A 178 -15.95 -6.31 -7.75
CA ASN A 178 -16.14 -7.75 -7.55
C ASN A 178 -16.32 -8.57 -8.84
N ASN A 179 -15.87 -8.07 -10.00
CA ASN A 179 -16.00 -8.80 -11.25
C ASN A 179 -14.94 -9.89 -11.35
N LYS A 180 -15.31 -11.02 -11.96
CA LYS A 180 -14.46 -12.22 -12.02
C LYS A 180 -14.25 -12.72 -13.43
N GLY A 181 -13.02 -13.08 -13.74
CA GLY A 181 -12.61 -13.53 -15.06
C GLY A 181 -11.41 -14.48 -15.03
N TYR A 182 -10.90 -14.79 -16.23
CA TYR A 182 -9.62 -15.48 -16.41
C TYR A 182 -8.56 -14.58 -17.04
N GLY A 183 -8.94 -13.70 -17.97
CA GLY A 183 -8.07 -12.66 -18.51
C GLY A 183 -8.79 -11.34 -18.34
N GLY A 184 -8.42 -10.58 -17.32
CA GLY A 184 -9.21 -9.42 -16.89
C GLY A 184 -10.29 -9.83 -15.90
N GLY A 185 -10.20 -9.41 -14.63
CA GLY A 185 -11.33 -9.60 -13.70
C GLY A 185 -12.54 -8.79 -14.15
N ALA A 186 -12.32 -7.55 -14.60
CA ALA A 186 -13.36 -6.67 -15.12
C ALA A 186 -13.35 -6.55 -16.66
N LEU A 187 -12.19 -6.24 -17.25
CA LEU A 187 -12.09 -5.91 -18.69
C LEU A 187 -11.14 -6.85 -19.42
N HIS A 188 -11.57 -7.31 -20.60
CA HIS A 188 -10.73 -7.99 -21.57
C HIS A 188 -10.81 -7.28 -22.92
N VAL A 189 -9.71 -6.68 -23.35
CA VAL A 189 -9.66 -5.91 -24.60
C VAL A 189 -8.54 -6.44 -25.48
N THR A 190 -8.82 -6.67 -26.77
CA THR A 190 -7.79 -7.07 -27.73
C THR A 190 -7.75 -6.16 -28.95
N SER A 191 -6.54 -5.82 -29.38
CA SER A 191 -6.21 -5.00 -30.57
C SER A 191 -7.15 -3.82 -30.80
N SER A 192 -7.47 -3.09 -29.72
CA SER A 192 -8.48 -2.03 -29.71
C SER A 192 -8.06 -0.91 -28.77
N ASP A 193 -8.42 0.33 -29.11
CA ASP A 193 -8.16 1.47 -28.24
C ASP A 193 -8.93 1.31 -26.91
N LEU A 194 -8.29 1.66 -25.80
CA LEU A 194 -8.90 1.66 -24.48
C LEU A 194 -8.63 2.99 -23.77
N ILE A 195 -9.70 3.70 -23.45
CA ILE A 195 -9.65 4.96 -22.69
C ILE A 195 -10.46 4.78 -21.42
N VAL A 196 -9.82 5.00 -20.27
CA VAL A 196 -10.43 4.94 -18.94
C VAL A 196 -10.18 6.25 -18.22
N GLU A 197 -11.27 6.97 -17.90
CA GLU A 197 -11.20 8.25 -17.21
C GLU A 197 -12.12 8.29 -16.00
N ASP A 198 -11.68 8.94 -14.91
CA ASP A 198 -12.53 9.26 -13.76
C ASP A 198 -13.24 8.01 -13.19
N SER A 199 -12.60 6.83 -13.24
CA SER A 199 -13.25 5.54 -13.02
C SER A 199 -12.59 4.71 -11.91
N VAL A 200 -13.31 3.74 -11.37
CA VAL A 200 -12.92 2.99 -10.17
C VAL A 200 -13.02 1.49 -10.41
N PHE A 201 -11.94 0.75 -10.12
CA PHE A 201 -11.83 -0.70 -10.23
C PHE A 201 -11.42 -1.27 -8.88
N VAL A 202 -12.34 -1.94 -8.19
CA VAL A 202 -12.13 -2.43 -6.82
C VAL A 202 -12.44 -3.92 -6.71
N SER A 203 -11.53 -4.68 -6.12
CA SER A 203 -11.75 -6.10 -5.79
C SER A 203 -12.12 -6.97 -7.00
N ASN A 204 -11.65 -6.64 -8.20
CA ASN A 204 -11.81 -7.50 -9.37
C ASN A 204 -10.75 -8.61 -9.33
N ASP A 205 -11.10 -9.80 -9.83
CA ASP A 205 -10.29 -11.00 -9.62
C ASP A 205 -10.21 -11.86 -10.88
N SER A 206 -8.99 -12.10 -11.36
CA SER A 206 -8.69 -13.01 -12.47
C SER A 206 -7.92 -14.27 -12.03
N THR A 207 -7.76 -14.51 -10.73
CA THR A 207 -6.96 -15.61 -10.17
C THR A 207 -7.49 -17.00 -10.53
N ALA A 208 -8.77 -17.12 -10.87
CA ALA A 208 -9.35 -18.36 -11.39
C ALA A 208 -8.65 -18.86 -12.67
N GLY A 209 -7.96 -17.97 -13.39
CA GLY A 209 -7.16 -18.29 -14.57
C GLY A 209 -5.79 -18.90 -14.26
N ALA A 210 -5.33 -18.89 -13.00
CA ALA A 210 -3.97 -19.31 -12.61
C ALA A 210 -3.57 -20.71 -13.11
N ASN A 211 -4.52 -21.64 -13.19
CA ASN A 211 -4.28 -23.04 -13.54
C ASN A 211 -4.81 -23.42 -14.93
N LYS A 212 -5.03 -22.43 -15.81
CA LYS A 212 -5.55 -22.68 -17.15
C LYS A 212 -4.44 -22.56 -18.18
N ASP A 213 -4.19 -23.62 -18.95
CA ASP A 213 -3.28 -23.58 -20.09
C ASP A 213 -3.94 -22.86 -21.28
N PHE A 214 -4.02 -21.54 -21.19
CA PHE A 214 -4.34 -20.71 -22.34
C PHE A 214 -3.09 -20.43 -23.16
N VAL A 215 -3.26 -20.22 -24.46
CA VAL A 215 -2.17 -19.79 -25.37
C VAL A 215 -1.62 -18.40 -24.97
N ALA A 216 -2.35 -17.67 -24.12
CA ALA A 216 -1.99 -16.40 -23.51
C ALA A 216 -1.83 -16.55 -21.98
N VAL A 217 -1.21 -15.55 -21.35
CA VAL A 217 -0.81 -15.52 -19.94
C VAL A 217 -1.98 -15.92 -19.01
N PRO A 218 -1.88 -17.06 -18.29
CA PRO A 218 -2.96 -17.54 -17.44
C PRO A 218 -3.24 -16.60 -16.28
N GLY A 219 -4.45 -16.05 -16.20
CA GLY A 219 -4.92 -15.29 -15.04
C GLY A 219 -4.57 -13.80 -15.03
N GLY A 220 -4.02 -13.25 -16.11
CA GLY A 220 -3.47 -11.90 -16.11
C GLY A 220 -4.50 -10.78 -15.95
N GLY A 221 -4.08 -9.66 -15.37
CA GLY A 221 -4.86 -8.42 -15.28
C GLY A 221 -6.03 -8.51 -14.29
N GLY A 222 -5.77 -8.41 -12.99
CA GLY A 222 -6.82 -8.54 -11.97
C GLY A 222 -8.03 -7.62 -12.18
N ALA A 223 -7.82 -6.40 -12.70
CA ALA A 223 -8.90 -5.58 -13.24
C ALA A 223 -8.94 -5.60 -14.77
N ILE A 224 -7.84 -5.22 -15.42
CA ILE A 224 -7.77 -5.01 -16.87
C ILE A 224 -6.72 -5.93 -17.47
N TYR A 225 -7.16 -6.70 -18.48
CA TYR A 225 -6.29 -7.38 -19.42
C TYR A 225 -6.43 -6.74 -20.79
N LEU A 226 -5.30 -6.30 -21.35
CA LEU A 226 -5.22 -5.74 -22.70
C LEU A 226 -4.15 -6.48 -23.50
N ASP A 227 -4.55 -7.05 -24.64
CA ASP A 227 -3.64 -7.65 -25.62
C ASP A 227 -3.68 -6.82 -26.92
N ALA A 228 -2.67 -5.97 -27.05
CA ALA A 228 -2.51 -4.93 -28.06
C ALA A 228 -3.56 -3.80 -27.99
N ALA A 229 -3.10 -2.56 -28.13
CA ALA A 229 -3.99 -1.41 -28.29
C ALA A 229 -4.36 -1.18 -29.77
N SER A 230 -3.58 -1.75 -30.69
CA SER A 230 -3.86 -1.79 -32.13
C SER A 230 -3.52 -3.15 -32.69
N VAL A 231 -3.82 -3.39 -33.97
CA VAL A 231 -3.31 -4.58 -34.63
C VAL A 231 -1.79 -4.47 -34.85
N PRO A 232 -1.01 -5.50 -34.50
CA PRO A 232 0.44 -5.47 -34.65
C PRO A 232 0.88 -5.21 -36.09
N ASN A 233 1.83 -4.30 -36.28
CA ASN A 233 2.45 -4.05 -37.59
C ASN A 233 3.78 -4.81 -37.79
N ASP A 234 4.13 -5.72 -36.86
CA ASP A 234 5.36 -6.51 -36.87
C ASP A 234 5.21 -7.80 -37.73
N PRO A 235 6.06 -8.01 -38.75
CA PRO A 235 6.05 -9.20 -39.60
C PRO A 235 6.25 -10.54 -38.87
N ARG A 236 6.86 -10.56 -37.68
CA ARG A 236 7.08 -11.78 -36.87
C ARG A 236 5.77 -12.35 -36.32
N PHE A 237 4.76 -11.50 -36.15
CA PHE A 237 3.48 -11.86 -35.55
C PHE A 237 2.34 -11.93 -36.60
N TYR A 238 2.66 -11.80 -37.89
CA TYR A 238 1.67 -11.74 -38.98
C TYR A 238 2.14 -12.46 -40.27
N GLN A 239 1.38 -13.47 -40.72
CA GLN A 239 1.48 -14.05 -42.07
C GLN A 239 0.14 -13.86 -42.81
N GLY A 240 -0.04 -12.71 -43.48
CA GLY A 240 -1.25 -12.43 -44.28
C GLY A 240 -1.33 -10.99 -44.81
N GLU A 241 -2.13 -10.80 -45.87
CA GLU A 241 -2.41 -9.49 -46.48
C GLU A 241 -3.45 -8.69 -45.66
N LEU A 242 -3.03 -7.96 -44.64
CA LEU A 242 -3.84 -6.92 -44.02
C LEU A 242 -3.08 -5.59 -43.98
N GLN A 243 -3.83 -4.48 -44.10
CA GLN A 243 -3.27 -3.14 -44.27
C GLN A 243 -2.45 -2.75 -43.04
N ARG A 244 -1.18 -2.37 -43.26
CA ARG A 244 -0.30 -1.82 -42.22
C ARG A 244 -0.91 -0.54 -41.68
N GLU A 245 -1.54 -0.58 -40.51
CA GLU A 245 -1.79 0.64 -39.76
C GLU A 245 -0.44 1.15 -39.23
N THR A 246 0.02 2.25 -39.81
CA THR A 246 1.28 2.92 -39.43
C THR A 246 1.14 3.73 -38.13
N LYS A 247 -0.06 3.76 -37.55
CA LYS A 247 -0.40 4.46 -36.32
C LYS A 247 -0.76 3.41 -35.28
N GLY A 248 0.07 3.26 -34.24
CA GLY A 248 -0.25 2.38 -33.13
C GLY A 248 -1.46 2.87 -32.33
N GLY A 249 -1.97 1.99 -31.46
CA GLY A 249 -3.16 2.22 -30.67
C GLY A 249 -2.85 2.93 -29.35
N ILE A 250 -3.91 3.30 -28.64
CA ILE A 250 -3.82 4.02 -27.38
C ILE A 250 -4.49 3.20 -26.27
N PHE A 251 -3.72 2.94 -25.22
CA PHE A 251 -4.27 2.60 -23.92
C PHE A 251 -4.01 3.76 -22.96
N LYS A 252 -5.08 4.40 -22.49
CA LYS A 252 -5.00 5.56 -21.60
C LYS A 252 -5.82 5.35 -20.34
N VAL A 253 -5.20 5.60 -19.19
CA VAL A 253 -5.84 5.66 -17.88
C VAL A 253 -5.58 7.03 -17.27
N ARG A 254 -6.64 7.74 -16.87
CA ARG A 254 -6.54 9.08 -16.27
C ARG A 254 -7.47 9.22 -15.07
N ASN A 255 -6.99 9.87 -14.01
CA ASN A 255 -7.80 10.20 -12.82
C ASN A 255 -8.61 9.00 -12.28
N SER A 256 -8.01 7.82 -12.27
CA SER A 256 -8.70 6.57 -11.98
C SER A 256 -8.06 5.81 -10.83
N ARG A 257 -8.85 4.97 -10.16
CA ARG A 257 -8.40 4.20 -8.99
C ARG A 257 -8.54 2.70 -9.24
N PHE A 258 -7.47 1.97 -8.97
CA PHE A 258 -7.38 0.51 -9.01
C PHE A 258 -6.96 0.03 -7.62
N GLU A 259 -7.86 -0.64 -6.92
CA GLU A 259 -7.65 -1.00 -5.53
C GLU A 259 -8.08 -2.44 -5.22
N ASN A 260 -7.25 -3.18 -4.47
CA ASN A 260 -7.54 -4.54 -4.00
C ASN A 260 -7.84 -5.55 -5.13
N ASN A 261 -7.37 -5.28 -6.36
CA ASN A 261 -7.56 -6.22 -7.47
C ASN A 261 -6.53 -7.34 -7.39
N ARG A 262 -6.91 -8.52 -7.89
CA ARG A 262 -6.11 -9.74 -7.75
C ARG A 262 -5.96 -10.43 -9.10
N GLY A 263 -4.72 -10.53 -9.56
CA GLY A 263 -4.34 -11.24 -10.78
C GLY A 263 -3.57 -12.52 -10.48
N ALA A 264 -3.40 -13.37 -11.50
CA ALA A 264 -2.44 -14.47 -11.47
C ALA A 264 -1.52 -14.39 -12.69
N GLY A 265 -0.26 -14.80 -12.54
CA GLY A 265 0.70 -14.72 -13.64
C GLY A 265 1.30 -13.32 -13.79
N GLU A 266 0.48 -12.35 -14.21
CA GLU A 266 0.92 -11.00 -14.60
C GLU A 266 -0.15 -9.95 -14.32
N GLY A 267 0.22 -8.79 -13.76
CA GLY A 267 -0.68 -7.65 -13.59
C GLY A 267 -1.77 -7.87 -12.52
N GLY A 268 -1.53 -7.45 -11.28
CA GLY A 268 -2.55 -7.53 -10.23
C GLY A 268 -3.67 -6.49 -10.41
N ALA A 269 -3.37 -5.28 -10.89
CA ALA A 269 -4.38 -4.35 -11.39
C ALA A 269 -4.52 -4.43 -12.91
N ILE A 270 -3.43 -4.11 -13.62
CA ILE A 270 -3.43 -3.94 -15.07
C ILE A 270 -2.32 -4.81 -15.66
N MET A 271 -2.70 -5.63 -16.63
CA MET A 271 -1.80 -6.29 -17.56
C MET A 271 -2.07 -5.73 -18.95
N ALA A 272 -1.08 -5.08 -19.55
CA ALA A 272 -1.18 -4.47 -20.86
C ALA A 272 0.00 -4.89 -21.75
N TYR A 273 -0.28 -5.83 -22.65
CA TYR A 273 0.61 -6.30 -23.69
C TYR A 273 0.49 -5.39 -24.92
N GLY A 274 1.05 -4.18 -24.85
CA GLY A 274 1.13 -3.29 -26.01
C GLY A 274 2.33 -3.65 -26.89
N TYR A 275 2.15 -3.61 -28.20
CA TYR A 275 3.27 -3.81 -29.13
C TYR A 275 4.13 -2.54 -29.22
N ASN A 276 5.30 -2.63 -29.86
CA ASN A 276 6.25 -1.52 -29.95
C ASN A 276 5.67 -0.24 -30.57
N GLN A 277 4.55 -0.27 -31.29
CA GLN A 277 3.88 0.93 -31.81
C GLN A 277 2.83 1.53 -30.85
N ASP A 278 2.36 0.76 -29.86
CA ASP A 278 1.26 1.14 -29.00
C ASP A 278 1.72 2.09 -27.91
N ARG A 279 0.88 3.09 -27.60
CA ARG A 279 1.14 4.06 -26.53
C ARG A 279 0.31 3.71 -25.31
N ILE A 280 0.98 3.57 -24.17
CA ILE A 280 0.38 3.31 -22.87
C ILE A 280 0.61 4.54 -22.00
N VAL A 281 -0.46 5.21 -21.58
CA VAL A 281 -0.41 6.39 -20.72
C VAL A 281 -1.21 6.15 -19.45
N ILE A 282 -0.58 6.31 -18.30
CA ILE A 282 -1.22 6.26 -16.99
C ILE A 282 -0.93 7.56 -16.27
N GLU A 283 -1.96 8.36 -16.00
CA GLU A 283 -1.78 9.67 -15.40
C GLU A 283 -2.81 9.97 -14.30
N ASP A 284 -2.42 10.78 -13.31
CA ASP A 284 -3.28 11.27 -12.24
C ASP A 284 -4.01 10.15 -11.46
N SER A 285 -3.43 8.95 -11.39
CA SER A 285 -4.14 7.74 -10.98
C SER A 285 -3.59 7.10 -9.71
N LYS A 286 -4.35 6.17 -9.13
CA LYS A 286 -3.97 5.42 -7.93
C LYS A 286 -4.05 3.93 -8.18
N ILE A 287 -2.92 3.23 -8.05
CA ILE A 287 -2.78 1.78 -8.20
C ILE A 287 -2.33 1.23 -6.85
N ILE A 288 -3.28 0.83 -6.01
CA ILE A 288 -3.03 0.57 -4.60
C ILE A 288 -3.51 -0.81 -4.14
N ASN A 289 -2.77 -1.46 -3.25
CA ASN A 289 -3.19 -2.71 -2.60
C ASN A 289 -3.50 -3.87 -3.57
N ASN A 290 -2.92 -3.89 -4.77
CA ASN A 290 -3.18 -4.96 -5.74
C ASN A 290 -2.20 -6.12 -5.55
N GLU A 291 -2.64 -7.33 -5.87
CA GLU A 291 -1.87 -8.55 -5.66
C GLU A 291 -1.78 -9.35 -6.96
N VAL A 292 -0.60 -9.89 -7.26
CA VAL A 292 -0.45 -10.94 -8.29
C VAL A 292 0.09 -12.22 -7.66
N ILE A 293 -0.64 -13.32 -7.84
CA ILE A 293 -0.25 -14.65 -7.36
C ILE A 293 0.43 -15.46 -8.46
N LYS A 294 1.13 -16.53 -8.07
CA LYS A 294 1.77 -17.45 -9.02
C LYS A 294 0.72 -18.20 -9.85
N ASN A 295 0.91 -18.24 -11.16
CA ASN A 295 0.19 -19.16 -12.05
C ASN A 295 0.84 -20.56 -12.05
N SER A 296 0.30 -21.50 -12.83
CA SER A 296 0.82 -22.87 -12.98
C SER A 296 2.26 -22.95 -13.48
N GLN A 297 2.75 -21.90 -14.14
CA GLN A 297 4.12 -21.77 -14.62
C GLN A 297 5.05 -21.11 -13.58
N GLY A 298 4.53 -20.74 -12.41
CA GLY A 298 5.27 -20.09 -11.34
C GLY A 298 5.46 -18.58 -11.50
N SER A 299 4.91 -17.97 -12.56
CA SER A 299 5.02 -16.52 -12.82
C SER A 299 4.08 -15.71 -11.94
N ALA A 300 4.56 -14.59 -11.40
CA ALA A 300 3.76 -13.57 -10.73
C ALA A 300 4.42 -12.20 -10.90
N LYS A 301 4.12 -11.46 -11.97
CA LYS A 301 4.88 -10.27 -12.37
C LYS A 301 4.02 -9.01 -12.35
N GLY A 302 4.52 -7.90 -11.80
CA GLY A 302 3.85 -6.60 -11.87
C GLY A 302 2.55 -6.57 -11.06
N ALA A 303 2.61 -6.51 -9.72
CA ALA A 303 1.39 -6.58 -8.93
C ALA A 303 0.50 -5.34 -9.09
N GLY A 304 1.09 -4.15 -9.18
CA GLY A 304 0.36 -2.98 -9.67
C GLY A 304 0.14 -3.12 -11.16
N LEU A 305 1.24 -2.98 -11.91
CA LEU A 305 1.23 -2.82 -13.36
C LEU A 305 2.19 -3.80 -14.03
N TRP A 306 1.73 -4.46 -15.09
CA TRP A 306 2.57 -5.17 -16.05
C TRP A 306 2.36 -4.56 -17.43
N LEU A 307 3.39 -3.91 -17.98
CA LEU A 307 3.27 -3.08 -19.17
C LEU A 307 4.34 -3.39 -20.23
N MET A 308 3.91 -3.41 -21.50
CA MET A 308 4.76 -3.47 -22.68
C MET A 308 4.27 -2.45 -23.72
N GLY A 309 5.16 -1.72 -24.38
CA GLY A 309 4.83 -0.65 -25.33
C GLY A 309 5.44 0.70 -24.92
N PHE A 310 5.09 1.80 -25.61
CA PHE A 310 5.57 3.13 -25.24
C PHE A 310 4.86 3.62 -23.97
N VAL A 311 5.51 3.39 -22.82
CA VAL A 311 4.94 3.65 -21.50
C VAL A 311 5.26 5.06 -21.02
N GLU A 312 4.22 5.79 -20.63
CA GLU A 312 4.31 7.07 -19.94
C GLU A 312 3.46 7.00 -18.65
N ILE A 313 4.11 7.15 -17.50
CA ILE A 313 3.45 7.23 -16.19
C ILE A 313 3.72 8.61 -15.61
N ASN A 314 2.67 9.32 -15.22
CA ASN A 314 2.81 10.66 -14.66
C ASN A 314 1.86 10.90 -13.48
N ASN A 315 2.30 11.59 -12.43
CA ASN A 315 1.43 11.99 -11.32
C ASN A 315 0.59 10.83 -10.75
N THR A 316 1.20 9.66 -10.59
CA THR A 316 0.50 8.42 -10.22
C THR A 316 1.06 7.87 -8.92
N ILE A 317 0.16 7.42 -8.04
CA ILE A 317 0.51 6.73 -6.79
C ILE A 317 0.42 5.23 -7.06
N ILE A 318 1.53 4.51 -6.88
CA ILE A 318 1.64 3.06 -7.02
C ILE A 318 2.11 2.51 -5.68
N ALA A 319 1.16 2.09 -4.84
CA ALA A 319 1.46 1.82 -3.44
C ALA A 319 0.94 0.49 -2.90
N ASN A 320 1.70 -0.14 -2.01
CA ASN A 320 1.33 -1.37 -1.30
C ASN A 320 0.89 -2.50 -2.25
N ASN A 321 1.47 -2.59 -3.43
CA ASN A 321 1.21 -3.68 -4.35
C ASN A 321 2.15 -4.85 -4.07
N LYS A 322 1.64 -6.08 -4.16
CA LYS A 322 2.36 -7.29 -3.74
C LYS A 322 2.48 -8.32 -4.86
N SER A 323 3.71 -8.55 -5.28
CA SER A 323 4.09 -9.55 -6.25
C SER A 323 4.70 -10.77 -5.55
N ALA A 324 4.24 -11.97 -5.90
CA ALA A 324 4.86 -13.20 -5.42
C ALA A 324 6.14 -13.59 -6.19
N ASP A 325 6.56 -12.79 -7.18
CA ASP A 325 7.78 -12.99 -7.96
C ASP A 325 8.43 -11.63 -8.30
N LEU A 326 8.14 -11.02 -9.45
CA LEU A 326 8.89 -9.83 -9.91
C LEU A 326 8.01 -8.58 -9.92
N GLY A 327 8.59 -7.40 -9.63
CA GLY A 327 7.92 -6.11 -9.85
C GLY A 327 6.70 -5.92 -8.95
N GLY A 328 6.88 -5.41 -7.73
CA GLY A 328 5.76 -5.16 -6.82
C GLY A 328 4.87 -4.05 -7.35
N GLY A 329 5.45 -2.88 -7.63
CA GLY A 329 4.72 -1.76 -8.22
C GLY A 329 4.52 -1.94 -9.73
N LEU A 330 5.63 -2.03 -10.47
CA LEU A 330 5.66 -2.03 -11.93
C LEU A 330 6.59 -3.10 -12.47
N TYR A 331 6.15 -3.77 -13.53
CA TYR A 331 6.97 -4.63 -14.37
C TYR A 331 6.92 -4.12 -15.81
N LEU A 332 8.09 -3.84 -16.39
CA LEU A 332 8.25 -3.41 -17.77
C LEU A 332 8.84 -4.52 -18.63
N TRP A 333 8.31 -4.69 -19.84
CA TRP A 333 8.83 -5.63 -20.84
C TRP A 333 8.84 -4.99 -22.23
N GLY A 334 9.67 -5.50 -23.13
CA GLY A 334 9.72 -5.08 -24.54
C GLY A 334 11.00 -4.35 -24.96
N GLU A 335 10.92 -3.60 -26.06
CA GLU A 335 12.10 -2.98 -26.69
C GLU A 335 12.06 -1.46 -26.69
N VAL A 336 11.00 -0.84 -26.19
CA VAL A 336 10.76 0.61 -26.31
C VAL A 336 10.96 1.33 -24.97
N PRO A 337 11.30 2.63 -24.98
CA PRO A 337 11.58 3.37 -23.75
C PRO A 337 10.34 3.57 -22.88
N ALA A 338 10.58 3.72 -21.58
CA ALA A 338 9.56 4.12 -20.61
C ALA A 338 9.91 5.47 -19.98
N LYS A 339 8.89 6.28 -19.70
CA LYS A 339 9.02 7.55 -18.98
C LYS A 339 8.12 7.54 -17.74
N ILE A 340 8.70 7.88 -16.60
CA ILE A 340 8.00 7.97 -15.31
C ILE A 340 8.30 9.35 -14.73
N SER A 341 7.27 10.10 -14.33
CA SER A 341 7.48 11.40 -13.71
C SER A 341 6.48 11.75 -12.62
N ASN A 342 6.91 12.57 -11.66
CA ASN A 342 6.03 13.15 -10.62
C ASN A 342 5.22 12.10 -9.85
N SER A 343 5.75 10.89 -9.69
CA SER A 343 4.99 9.73 -9.20
C SER A 343 5.50 9.28 -7.83
N ASP A 344 4.72 8.43 -7.16
CA ASP A 344 5.07 7.86 -5.85
C ASP A 344 4.98 6.33 -5.93
N PHE A 345 6.08 5.67 -5.64
CA PHE A 345 6.16 4.22 -5.46
C PHE A 345 6.42 3.94 -3.99
N SER A 346 5.40 3.50 -3.26
CA SER A 346 5.55 3.26 -1.82
C SER A 346 5.10 1.87 -1.36
N ASP A 347 5.79 1.29 -0.39
CA ASP A 347 5.40 0.01 0.25
C ASP A 347 5.21 -1.18 -0.71
N ASN A 348 5.73 -1.13 -1.94
CA ASN A 348 5.56 -2.22 -2.89
C ASN A 348 6.51 -3.38 -2.55
N GLN A 349 6.04 -4.61 -2.79
CA GLN A 349 6.68 -5.83 -2.33
C GLN A 349 6.84 -6.84 -3.47
N ALA A 350 8.02 -7.41 -3.62
CA ALA A 350 8.31 -8.48 -4.57
C ALA A 350 9.40 -9.44 -4.05
N ILE A 351 9.68 -10.51 -4.80
CA ILE A 351 10.94 -11.25 -4.62
C ILE A 351 12.11 -10.42 -5.16
N ASN A 352 11.97 -9.87 -6.38
CA ASN A 352 12.92 -8.92 -6.95
C ASN A 352 12.21 -7.69 -7.54
N GLY A 353 12.80 -6.50 -7.40
CA GLY A 353 12.22 -5.27 -7.94
C GLY A 353 10.97 -4.85 -7.19
N GLY A 354 11.09 -4.47 -5.91
CA GLY A 354 9.94 -4.09 -5.09
C GLY A 354 9.10 -2.98 -5.73
N ALA A 355 9.72 -1.86 -6.11
CA ALA A 355 9.05 -0.80 -6.85
C ALA A 355 8.94 -1.12 -8.35
N ILE A 356 10.08 -1.27 -9.03
CA ILE A 356 10.14 -1.45 -10.49
C ILE A 356 11.05 -2.63 -10.84
N TYR A 357 10.52 -3.51 -11.67
CA TYR A 357 11.31 -4.49 -12.41
C TYR A 357 11.39 -4.08 -13.89
N ASP A 358 12.61 -4.02 -14.40
CA ASP A 358 12.92 -3.72 -15.79
C ASP A 358 13.36 -4.98 -16.56
N GLY A 359 12.47 -5.45 -17.43
CA GLY A 359 12.69 -6.54 -18.38
C GLY A 359 12.88 -6.09 -19.83
N LEU A 360 13.10 -4.80 -20.10
CA LEU A 360 13.29 -4.30 -21.47
C LEU A 360 14.58 -4.87 -22.10
N TRP A 361 14.67 -4.96 -23.42
CA TRP A 361 15.84 -5.56 -24.09
C TRP A 361 16.93 -4.55 -24.46
N ALA A 362 16.57 -3.35 -24.95
CA ALA A 362 17.56 -2.40 -25.50
C ALA A 362 17.28 -0.91 -25.19
N SER A 363 16.14 -0.58 -24.59
CA SER A 363 15.73 0.82 -24.38
C SER A 363 16.01 1.33 -22.97
N GLU A 364 15.98 2.64 -22.78
CA GLU A 364 16.18 3.30 -21.48
C GLU A 364 14.87 3.52 -20.70
N ILE A 365 14.99 3.65 -19.38
CA ILE A 365 13.91 4.13 -18.51
C ILE A 365 14.32 5.51 -17.96
N ASN A 366 13.49 6.52 -18.23
CA ASN A 366 13.66 7.87 -17.73
C ASN A 366 12.71 8.13 -16.55
N ILE A 367 13.25 8.47 -15.39
CA ILE A 367 12.51 8.69 -14.15
C ILE A 367 12.84 10.09 -13.62
N ALA A 368 11.83 10.91 -13.40
CA ALA A 368 12.01 12.29 -12.92
C ALA A 368 11.04 12.65 -11.78
N ASN A 369 11.47 13.43 -10.79
CA ASN A 369 10.61 13.94 -9.72
C ASN A 369 9.78 12.84 -9.04
N THR A 370 10.34 11.64 -8.87
CA THR A 370 9.60 10.46 -8.41
C THR A 370 10.10 10.03 -7.03
N LYS A 371 9.17 9.75 -6.13
CA LYS A 371 9.47 9.28 -4.78
C LYS A 371 9.39 7.75 -4.73
N PHE A 372 10.37 7.12 -4.09
CA PHE A 372 10.43 5.70 -3.79
C PHE A 372 10.56 5.51 -2.28
N ASP A 373 9.50 5.04 -1.62
CA ASP A 373 9.44 4.99 -0.15
C ASP A 373 9.05 3.61 0.39
N SER A 374 9.87 3.06 1.28
CA SER A 374 9.53 1.84 2.02
C SER A 374 9.21 0.62 1.15
N ASN A 375 9.70 0.59 -0.09
CA ASN A 375 9.60 -0.59 -0.95
C ASN A 375 10.55 -1.67 -0.42
N SER A 376 10.22 -2.94 -0.72
CA SER A 376 11.01 -4.07 -0.25
C SER A 376 11.04 -5.19 -1.26
N ALA A 377 12.18 -5.85 -1.38
CA ALA A 377 12.33 -7.12 -2.07
C ALA A 377 12.85 -8.17 -1.09
N THR A 378 12.46 -9.44 -1.27
CA THR A 378 12.96 -10.51 -0.39
C THR A 378 14.33 -11.05 -0.82
N ASN A 379 14.76 -10.79 -2.06
CA ASN A 379 16.01 -11.30 -2.60
C ASN A 379 16.91 -10.18 -3.14
N GLN A 380 16.46 -9.44 -4.16
CA GLN A 380 17.26 -8.37 -4.76
C GLN A 380 16.43 -7.17 -5.21
N ALA A 381 16.98 -6.01 -4.92
CA ALA A 381 16.55 -4.69 -5.31
C ALA A 381 15.10 -4.29 -5.01
N ALA A 382 14.86 -3.80 -3.80
CA ALA A 382 13.65 -3.16 -3.31
C ALA A 382 13.14 -2.06 -4.23
N VAL A 383 14.02 -1.32 -4.90
CA VAL A 383 13.61 -0.22 -5.77
C VAL A 383 13.67 -0.62 -7.25
N PHE A 384 14.87 -0.84 -7.78
CA PHE A 384 15.07 -1.12 -9.21
C PHE A 384 15.79 -2.44 -9.44
N TYR A 385 15.14 -3.35 -10.16
CA TYR A 385 15.81 -4.55 -10.65
C TYR A 385 15.84 -4.56 -12.17
N SER A 386 17.01 -4.58 -12.81
CA SER A 386 17.13 -4.77 -14.26
C SER A 386 17.85 -6.08 -14.56
N SER A 387 17.19 -7.02 -15.27
CA SER A 387 17.84 -8.29 -15.64
C SER A 387 18.90 -8.16 -16.74
N ASN A 388 18.97 -7.01 -17.41
CA ASN A 388 19.88 -6.75 -18.52
C ASN A 388 20.97 -5.73 -18.16
N ASN A 389 21.13 -5.42 -16.86
CA ASN A 389 22.02 -4.39 -16.32
C ASN A 389 21.98 -3.08 -17.14
N ARG A 390 20.78 -2.58 -17.47
CA ARG A 390 20.62 -1.35 -18.25
C ARG A 390 20.47 -0.12 -17.35
N PRO A 391 21.02 1.04 -17.78
CA PRO A 391 20.93 2.26 -16.99
C PRO A 391 19.53 2.87 -16.93
N PHE A 392 19.15 3.19 -15.69
CA PHE A 392 18.07 4.10 -15.37
C PHE A 392 18.60 5.53 -15.43
N LYS A 393 17.87 6.43 -16.09
CA LYS A 393 18.13 7.86 -16.02
C LYS A 393 17.23 8.46 -14.94
N LEU A 394 17.86 8.94 -13.88
CA LEU A 394 17.19 9.54 -12.73
C LEU A 394 17.38 11.06 -12.75
N GLN A 395 16.34 11.77 -12.34
CA GLN A 395 16.37 13.21 -12.13
C GLN A 395 15.50 13.55 -10.90
N ASN A 396 16.03 14.29 -9.93
CA ASN A 396 15.30 14.82 -8.78
C ASN A 396 14.39 13.78 -8.08
N SER A 397 14.86 12.54 -7.90
CA SER A 397 14.02 11.42 -7.44
C SER A 397 14.47 10.93 -6.07
N GLN A 398 13.54 10.79 -5.13
CA GLN A 398 13.84 10.54 -3.72
C GLN A 398 13.77 9.05 -3.39
N PHE A 399 14.68 8.56 -2.54
CA PHE A 399 14.71 7.18 -2.06
C PHE A 399 14.71 7.18 -0.53
N ILE A 400 13.64 6.68 0.08
CA ILE A 400 13.39 6.81 1.53
C ILE A 400 13.02 5.45 2.10
N ASN A 401 13.65 5.02 3.21
CA ASN A 401 13.27 3.81 3.97
C ASN A 401 13.13 2.50 3.17
N ASN A 402 13.69 2.41 1.97
CA ASN A 402 13.74 1.16 1.21
C ASN A 402 14.74 0.22 1.90
N THR A 403 14.51 -1.09 1.90
CA THR A 403 15.40 -2.02 2.60
C THR A 403 16.85 -1.91 2.07
N PRO A 404 17.91 -1.86 2.90
CA PRO A 404 19.24 -1.36 2.48
C PRO A 404 20.06 -2.22 1.50
N ASP A 405 19.83 -3.53 1.39
CA ASP A 405 20.67 -4.44 0.57
C ASP A 405 20.47 -4.31 -0.97
N ASP A 406 19.73 -3.29 -1.42
CA ASP A 406 18.82 -3.41 -2.55
C ASP A 406 18.80 -2.17 -3.49
N LEU A 407 19.70 -1.20 -3.28
CA LEU A 407 19.99 -0.16 -4.28
C LEU A 407 21.03 -0.64 -5.33
N LEU A 408 21.68 -1.79 -5.13
CA LEU A 408 22.77 -2.28 -5.97
C LEU A 408 22.29 -3.19 -7.10
N ASP A 409 21.69 -2.60 -8.13
CA ASP A 409 22.02 -3.04 -9.50
C ASP A 409 23.13 -2.12 -10.01
N ARG A 410 24.25 -2.71 -10.44
CA ARG A 410 25.42 -2.01 -11.02
C ARG A 410 25.14 -1.51 -12.43
N SER A 411 23.88 -1.18 -12.70
CA SER A 411 23.37 -0.81 -14.00
C SER A 411 23.19 0.68 -14.17
N PHE A 412 23.34 1.50 -13.12
CA PHE A 412 23.49 2.93 -13.29
C PHE A 412 24.68 3.19 -14.22
N ASP A 413 24.49 4.03 -15.24
CA ASP A 413 25.56 4.48 -16.15
C ASP A 413 26.76 4.91 -15.28
N ASP A 414 28.01 4.81 -15.76
CA ASP A 414 29.25 5.16 -15.04
C ASP A 414 29.35 6.67 -14.69
N ASN A 415 28.21 7.35 -14.68
CA ASN A 415 27.93 8.69 -14.22
C ASN A 415 26.41 8.85 -14.05
N PRO A 416 25.75 8.23 -13.04
CA PRO A 416 24.41 8.70 -12.68
C PRO A 416 24.60 10.16 -12.28
N PRO A 417 23.82 11.13 -12.80
CA PRO A 417 24.11 12.53 -12.54
C PRO A 417 24.26 12.87 -11.05
N ASP A 418 23.70 12.05 -10.15
CA ASP A 418 23.67 12.37 -8.73
C ASP A 418 24.12 11.25 -7.77
N ILE A 419 24.59 10.05 -8.18
CA ILE A 419 25.07 9.03 -7.19
C ILE A 419 26.59 8.78 -7.28
N THR A 420 27.34 9.22 -6.27
CA THR A 420 28.77 8.95 -6.10
C THR A 420 28.99 7.77 -5.15
N TYR A 421 29.59 6.69 -5.66
CA TYR A 421 29.97 5.53 -4.86
C TYR A 421 31.45 5.60 -4.42
N GLY A 422 31.70 5.20 -3.18
CA GLY A 422 33.02 4.85 -2.66
C GLY A 422 33.48 3.45 -3.08
N SER A 423 34.46 2.92 -2.37
CA SER A 423 35.06 1.60 -2.56
C SER A 423 34.89 0.75 -1.31
N ASN A 424 35.60 -0.38 -1.21
CA ASN A 424 35.62 -1.18 0.03
C ASN A 424 36.77 -0.77 0.97
N ALA A 425 37.32 0.43 0.77
CA ALA A 425 38.40 1.00 1.54
C ALA A 425 37.96 2.38 2.03
N LYS A 426 38.76 3.01 2.89
CA LYS A 426 38.48 4.38 3.34
C LYS A 426 38.48 5.36 2.17
N ASP A 427 37.36 6.05 2.00
CA ASP A 427 37.12 7.04 0.96
C ASP A 427 36.78 8.43 1.52
N THR A 428 36.82 9.43 0.63
CA THR A 428 36.33 10.79 0.90
C THR A 428 35.50 11.23 -0.28
N LEU A 429 34.18 11.30 -0.06
CA LEU A 429 33.20 11.67 -1.06
C LEU A 429 32.72 13.10 -0.80
N LEU A 430 32.74 13.91 -1.85
CA LEU A 430 32.30 15.30 -1.82
C LEU A 430 31.16 15.45 -2.81
N GLY A 431 30.00 15.87 -2.31
CA GLY A 431 28.85 16.33 -3.07
C GLY A 431 29.08 17.71 -3.67
N THR A 432 27.98 18.38 -4.01
CA THR A 432 27.99 19.65 -4.73
C THR A 432 27.05 20.65 -4.08
N GLU A 433 26.92 21.86 -4.63
CA GLU A 433 25.90 22.84 -4.18
C GLU A 433 24.48 22.49 -4.70
N GLN A 434 24.30 21.28 -5.23
CA GLN A 434 23.04 20.68 -5.65
C GLN A 434 22.89 19.30 -4.99
N ASP A 435 21.64 18.81 -4.93
CA ASP A 435 21.27 17.49 -4.41
C ASP A 435 22.24 16.39 -4.89
N SER A 436 22.86 15.70 -3.93
CA SER A 436 23.91 14.71 -4.10
C SER A 436 23.53 13.43 -3.37
N TYR A 437 23.77 12.27 -3.99
CA TYR A 437 23.64 10.96 -3.37
C TYR A 437 25.03 10.36 -3.21
N LEU A 438 25.50 10.21 -1.98
CA LEU A 438 26.83 9.69 -1.68
C LEU A 438 26.69 8.36 -0.94
N VAL A 439 27.40 7.33 -1.39
CA VAL A 439 27.35 5.99 -0.78
C VAL A 439 28.77 5.47 -0.55
N GLY A 440 29.18 5.31 0.72
CA GLY A 440 30.53 4.92 1.14
C GLY A 440 30.86 3.44 0.84
N LEU A 441 29.92 2.53 1.11
CA LEU A 441 30.06 1.07 1.04
C LEU A 441 30.76 0.46 2.26
N ASN A 442 31.98 -0.06 2.15
CA ASN A 442 32.72 -0.57 3.31
C ASN A 442 33.96 0.29 3.50
N GLY A 443 34.30 0.64 4.72
CA GLY A 443 35.46 1.48 4.97
C GLY A 443 35.14 2.53 6.01
N ASN A 444 36.15 3.24 6.49
CA ASN A 444 35.92 4.35 7.42
C ASN A 444 35.87 5.64 6.61
N ASP A 445 34.71 5.93 6.05
CA ASP A 445 34.52 6.90 5.00
C ASP A 445 34.21 8.30 5.54
N THR A 446 34.35 9.29 4.66
CA THR A 446 33.97 10.67 4.94
C THR A 446 33.14 11.21 3.79
N LEU A 447 31.86 11.45 4.03
CA LEU A 447 30.88 11.93 3.05
C LEU A 447 30.47 13.36 3.43
N ASN A 448 30.45 14.27 2.45
CA ASN A 448 30.01 15.65 2.65
C ASN A 448 29.11 16.08 1.49
N GLY A 449 27.83 16.32 1.75
CA GLY A 449 26.82 16.70 0.75
C GLY A 449 27.03 18.10 0.17
N GLN A 450 27.54 19.02 0.99
CA GLN A 450 27.69 20.46 0.74
C GLN A 450 26.35 21.22 0.74
N GLY A 451 25.65 21.30 -0.39
CA GLY A 451 24.43 22.09 -0.48
C GLY A 451 23.41 21.41 -1.39
N GLY A 452 22.13 21.57 -1.11
CA GLY A 452 21.08 20.79 -1.77
C GLY A 452 20.43 19.84 -0.77
N GLN A 453 19.50 19.03 -1.26
CA GLN A 453 18.88 17.97 -0.45
C GLN A 453 19.61 16.67 -0.75
N ASP A 454 20.55 16.34 0.12
CA ASP A 454 21.51 15.27 -0.09
C ASP A 454 21.06 13.96 0.57
N TYR A 455 21.51 12.84 0.01
CA TYR A 455 21.38 11.51 0.59
C TYR A 455 22.77 10.94 0.83
N LEU A 456 23.15 10.72 2.07
CA LEU A 456 24.45 10.20 2.45
C LEU A 456 24.26 8.85 3.15
N ASP A 457 24.89 7.80 2.64
CA ASP A 457 24.94 6.48 3.25
C ASP A 457 26.38 6.06 3.49
N GLY A 458 26.79 5.95 4.75
CA GLY A 458 28.13 5.53 5.14
C GLY A 458 28.40 4.06 4.79
N GLY A 459 27.41 3.20 4.99
CA GLY A 459 27.55 1.76 4.81
C GLY A 459 28.12 1.07 6.05
N ALA A 460 29.17 0.29 5.92
CA ALA A 460 29.75 -0.47 7.03
C ALA A 460 31.06 0.16 7.50
N ASN A 461 31.29 0.09 8.82
CA ASN A 461 32.44 0.61 9.57
C ASN A 461 32.22 2.05 10.08
N ASP A 462 33.23 2.60 10.78
CA ASP A 462 33.07 3.89 11.47
C ASP A 462 33.18 5.06 10.44
N ASP A 463 32.06 5.67 10.09
CA ASP A 463 31.95 6.73 9.07
C ASP A 463 31.73 8.14 9.63
N ILE A 464 32.00 9.15 8.80
CA ILE A 464 31.72 10.57 9.07
C ILE A 464 30.87 11.14 7.94
N LEU A 465 29.64 11.56 8.22
CA LEU A 465 28.72 12.16 7.26
C LEU A 465 28.39 13.61 7.66
N SER A 466 28.39 14.51 6.67
CA SER A 466 27.97 15.91 6.81
C SER A 466 26.98 16.24 5.70
N GLY A 467 25.73 16.59 6.01
CA GLY A 467 24.72 17.00 5.03
C GLY A 467 25.11 18.33 4.39
N GLY A 468 25.19 19.37 5.21
CA GLY A 468 25.58 20.71 4.77
C GLY A 468 24.39 21.65 4.81
N THR A 469 24.00 22.25 3.70
CA THR A 469 22.82 23.12 3.63
C THR A 469 21.72 22.49 2.78
N GLY A 470 20.51 22.39 3.29
CA GLY A 470 19.34 21.82 2.66
C GLY A 470 18.77 20.69 3.52
N ASN A 471 17.73 20.01 3.04
CA ASN A 471 17.09 18.95 3.83
C ASN A 471 17.71 17.61 3.46
N ASP A 472 18.59 17.12 4.30
CA ASP A 472 19.45 15.99 4.01
C ASP A 472 18.96 14.70 4.68
N THR A 473 19.35 13.56 4.13
CA THR A 473 19.13 12.24 4.73
C THR A 473 20.47 11.57 4.97
N LEU A 474 20.82 11.36 6.23
CA LEU A 474 22.08 10.78 6.67
C LEU A 474 21.86 9.39 7.27
N ILE A 475 22.47 8.38 6.67
CA ILE A 475 22.43 6.99 7.09
C ILE A 475 23.84 6.56 7.51
N GLY A 476 24.03 6.27 8.79
CA GLY A 476 25.33 5.85 9.32
C GLY A 476 25.69 4.42 8.94
N GLY A 477 24.72 3.50 9.02
CA GLY A 477 24.90 2.10 8.66
C GLY A 477 25.37 1.24 9.85
N ALA A 478 26.51 0.57 9.76
CA ALA A 478 27.00 -0.33 10.81
C ALA A 478 28.23 0.22 11.52
N GLU A 479 28.40 -0.08 12.81
CA GLU A 479 29.47 0.41 13.68
C GLU A 479 29.25 1.88 14.10
N ARG A 480 30.29 2.62 14.47
CA ARG A 480 30.14 3.91 15.16
C ARG A 480 30.32 5.08 14.21
N ASN A 481 29.23 5.76 13.89
CA ASN A 481 29.24 6.85 12.92
C ASN A 481 29.16 8.22 13.57
N ASN A 482 29.60 9.25 12.86
CA ASN A 482 29.40 10.65 13.21
C ASN A 482 28.58 11.34 12.11
N LEU A 483 27.35 11.72 12.41
CA LEU A 483 26.39 12.30 11.49
C LEU A 483 26.13 13.76 11.87
N VAL A 484 26.33 14.68 10.93
CA VAL A 484 26.06 16.12 11.11
C VAL A 484 25.13 16.57 9.99
N GLY A 485 23.92 17.01 10.31
CA GLY A 485 22.91 17.46 9.35
C GLY A 485 23.32 18.79 8.74
N GLY A 486 23.25 19.85 9.54
CA GLY A 486 23.70 21.18 9.14
C GLY A 486 22.56 22.18 9.15
N ASP A 487 22.34 22.89 8.06
CA ASP A 487 21.20 23.81 7.93
C ASP A 487 20.09 23.16 7.13
N GLY A 488 18.91 22.93 7.71
CA GLY A 488 17.75 22.38 7.03
C GLY A 488 17.00 21.37 7.90
N ASN A 489 15.95 20.76 7.36
CA ASN A 489 15.19 19.75 8.11
C ASN A 489 15.75 18.37 7.76
N ASP A 490 16.61 17.83 8.60
CA ASP A 490 17.39 16.65 8.26
C ASP A 490 16.79 15.36 8.83
N ILE A 491 17.12 14.23 8.21
CA ILE A 491 16.71 12.89 8.64
C ILE A 491 17.95 12.08 8.99
N PHE A 492 18.00 11.53 10.20
CA PHE A 492 19.11 10.72 10.69
C PHE A 492 18.68 9.27 10.94
N ILE A 493 19.44 8.33 10.37
CA ILE A 493 19.31 6.88 10.58
C ILE A 493 20.70 6.31 10.86
N GLY A 494 21.13 6.27 12.11
CA GLY A 494 22.52 5.84 12.36
C GLY A 494 22.76 4.33 12.19
N GLY A 495 21.74 3.49 12.38
CA GLY A 495 21.84 2.06 12.10
C GLY A 495 22.29 1.24 13.32
N ASN A 496 23.18 0.25 13.17
CA ASN A 496 23.69 -0.52 14.32
C ASN A 496 25.01 0.11 14.80
N GLY A 497 25.21 0.20 16.10
CA GLY A 497 26.43 0.71 16.73
C GLY A 497 26.16 1.96 17.55
N GLN A 498 27.23 2.62 17.98
CA GLN A 498 27.12 3.84 18.77
C GLN A 498 27.36 5.06 17.89
N ASP A 499 26.27 5.65 17.41
CA ASP A 499 26.33 6.78 16.50
C ASP A 499 26.22 8.11 17.24
N LEU A 500 26.99 9.09 16.79
CA LEU A 500 26.90 10.47 17.23
C LEU A 500 26.11 11.27 16.19
N MET A 501 25.11 12.03 16.64
CA MET A 501 24.24 12.81 15.76
C MET A 501 24.15 14.25 16.24
N GLU A 502 24.38 15.17 15.31
CA GLU A 502 24.20 16.62 15.45
C GLU A 502 23.25 17.09 14.36
N GLY A 503 22.06 17.56 14.74
CA GLY A 503 21.02 18.02 13.81
C GLY A 503 21.41 19.33 13.11
N GLY A 504 21.85 20.31 13.90
CA GLY A 504 22.12 21.65 13.43
C GLY A 504 20.90 22.55 13.53
N SER A 505 20.58 23.27 12.46
CA SER A 505 19.49 24.24 12.41
C SER A 505 18.34 23.72 11.56
N GLY A 506 17.11 23.73 12.08
CA GLY A 506 15.93 23.26 11.34
C GLY A 506 15.06 22.36 12.19
N GLN A 507 14.19 21.58 11.56
CA GLN A 507 13.34 20.59 12.22
C GLN A 507 13.83 19.19 11.88
N ASP A 508 14.64 18.62 12.76
CA ASP A 508 15.32 17.37 12.47
C ASP A 508 14.55 16.15 12.95
N LEU A 509 14.74 15.04 12.25
CA LEU A 509 14.09 13.77 12.53
C LEU A 509 15.13 12.68 12.78
N TYR A 510 15.23 12.21 14.02
CA TYR A 510 16.08 11.09 14.42
C TYR A 510 15.27 9.80 14.43
N VAL A 511 15.61 8.84 13.58
CA VAL A 511 14.84 7.59 13.40
C VAL A 511 15.55 6.43 14.11
N LEU A 512 14.95 5.92 15.19
CA LEU A 512 15.51 4.81 15.97
C LEU A 512 14.99 3.43 15.53
N GLY A 513 14.19 3.35 14.46
CA GLY A 513 13.68 2.10 13.88
C GLY A 513 12.69 2.30 12.73
N ASP A 514 12.38 1.22 12.02
CA ASP A 514 11.35 1.13 10.98
C ASP A 514 10.12 0.31 11.43
N LYS A 515 9.20 -0.02 10.51
CA LYS A 515 8.00 -0.82 10.81
C LYS A 515 8.29 -2.22 11.39
N ASN A 516 9.46 -2.77 11.12
CA ASN A 516 9.84 -4.17 11.38
C ASN A 516 11.00 -4.33 12.38
N LYS A 517 11.89 -3.34 12.52
CA LYS A 517 13.16 -3.44 13.27
C LYS A 517 13.50 -2.14 14.01
N VAL A 518 13.98 -2.26 15.25
CA VAL A 518 14.65 -1.15 15.95
C VAL A 518 16.09 -1.17 15.47
N PHE A 519 16.62 -0.06 14.96
CA PHE A 519 17.98 -0.05 14.38
C PHE A 519 19.03 -0.37 15.45
N TYR A 520 18.80 0.15 16.66
CA TYR A 520 19.60 -0.09 17.85
C TYR A 520 18.91 -1.15 18.72
N THR A 521 19.42 -2.38 18.80
CA THR A 521 19.14 -3.36 19.88
C THR A 521 19.67 -4.74 19.53
N ASN A 522 20.85 -5.08 20.05
CA ASN A 522 21.31 -6.46 20.19
C ASN A 522 21.95 -6.73 21.56
N TYR A 523 21.24 -6.41 22.65
CA TYR A 523 21.59 -6.75 24.05
C TYR A 523 23.02 -6.38 24.54
N THR A 524 23.80 -5.65 23.76
CA THR A 524 25.08 -5.08 24.15
C THR A 524 24.90 -3.61 24.47
N TRP A 525 25.62 -3.13 25.46
CA TRP A 525 25.63 -1.75 25.96
C TRP A 525 26.33 -0.77 24.99
N TYR A 526 26.50 -1.17 23.74
CA TYR A 526 27.29 -0.52 22.69
C TYR A 526 26.47 -0.03 21.50
N ASP A 527 25.17 -0.31 21.44
CA ASP A 527 24.32 -0.11 20.26
C ASP A 527 23.22 0.91 20.58
N HIS A 528 23.48 2.21 20.38
CA HIS A 528 22.56 3.33 20.62
C HIS A 528 23.00 4.64 19.95
N ALA A 529 22.06 5.51 19.60
CA ALA A 529 22.36 6.87 19.14
C ALA A 529 22.70 7.83 20.31
N ILE A 530 23.56 8.81 20.07
CA ILE A 530 23.84 9.94 20.96
C ILE A 530 23.50 11.22 20.21
N ILE A 531 22.40 11.87 20.60
CA ILE A 531 21.92 13.12 19.98
C ILE A 531 22.41 14.29 20.83
N LYS A 532 23.25 15.17 20.26
CA LYS A 532 23.99 16.17 21.06
C LYS A 532 23.30 17.52 21.19
N ASP A 533 22.48 17.91 20.23
CA ASP A 533 21.98 19.28 20.06
C ASP A 533 20.47 19.35 19.85
N PHE A 534 19.74 18.28 20.20
CA PHE A 534 18.28 18.17 20.07
C PHE A 534 17.55 19.46 20.48
N GLN A 535 16.85 20.09 19.53
CA GLN A 535 16.06 21.30 19.71
C GLN A 535 14.60 20.92 20.01
N PRO A 536 14.12 21.00 21.26
CA PRO A 536 12.90 20.32 21.64
C PRO A 536 11.60 20.91 21.06
N GLN A 537 11.65 22.14 20.55
CA GLN A 537 10.52 22.81 19.91
C GLN A 537 10.47 22.56 18.40
N GLN A 538 11.48 21.89 17.82
CA GLN A 538 11.67 21.76 16.38
C GLN A 538 11.86 20.28 16.00
N ASP A 539 12.72 19.59 16.73
CA ASP A 539 13.16 18.24 16.39
C ASP A 539 12.24 17.16 16.95
N LYS A 540 12.32 15.99 16.32
CA LYS A 540 11.56 14.80 16.68
C LYS A 540 12.44 13.58 16.70
N ILE A 541 12.13 12.69 17.64
CA ILE A 541 12.69 11.34 17.66
C ILE A 541 11.57 10.36 17.30
N GLN A 542 11.73 9.65 16.20
CA GLN A 542 10.82 8.59 15.77
C GLN A 542 11.23 7.27 16.39
N LEU A 543 10.23 6.58 16.95
CA LEU A 543 10.38 5.26 17.56
C LEU A 543 9.69 4.20 16.71
N LYS A 544 10.14 2.95 16.85
CA LYS A 544 9.38 1.78 16.35
C LYS A 544 8.31 1.37 17.35
N GLY A 545 7.09 1.10 16.90
CA GLY A 545 6.10 0.41 17.74
C GLY A 545 5.42 1.36 18.72
N LYS A 546 4.90 0.85 19.84
CA LYS A 546 4.09 1.68 20.75
C LYS A 546 4.99 2.38 21.77
N ALA A 547 4.56 3.56 22.21
CA ALA A 547 5.17 4.29 23.33
C ALA A 547 5.42 3.40 24.57
N SER A 548 4.54 2.45 24.85
CA SER A 548 4.64 1.52 25.98
C SER A 548 5.86 0.61 25.93
N ASP A 549 6.48 0.46 24.76
CA ASP A 549 7.62 -0.43 24.56
C ASP A 549 8.94 0.23 24.98
N TYR A 550 8.89 1.53 25.33
CA TYR A 550 10.05 2.33 25.70
C TYR A 550 9.95 2.85 27.13
N THR A 551 11.11 2.98 27.77
CA THR A 551 11.27 3.66 29.05
C THR A 551 12.28 4.78 28.90
N ILE A 552 12.04 5.89 29.60
CA ILE A 552 12.96 7.02 29.63
C ILE A 552 13.55 7.10 31.05
N LYS A 553 14.87 7.26 31.16
CA LYS A 553 15.56 7.46 32.45
C LYS A 553 16.86 8.24 32.25
N PRO A 554 17.42 8.88 33.30
CA PRO A 554 18.75 9.44 33.22
C PRO A 554 19.76 8.40 32.77
N ALA A 555 20.66 8.78 31.86
CA ALA A 555 21.66 7.89 31.33
C ALA A 555 22.99 8.63 31.10
N ASN A 556 24.05 7.84 31.00
CA ASN A 556 25.37 8.30 30.61
C ASN A 556 25.92 7.39 29.52
N SER A 557 26.57 7.97 28.54
CA SER A 557 27.41 7.23 27.60
C SER A 557 28.67 8.03 27.30
N ASN A 558 29.85 7.42 27.45
CA ASN A 558 31.15 8.05 27.21
C ASN A 558 31.34 9.42 27.89
N GLY A 559 30.81 9.59 29.12
CA GLY A 559 30.92 10.86 29.85
C GLY A 559 29.92 11.93 29.41
N ILE A 560 29.07 11.66 28.42
CA ILE A 560 27.93 12.49 28.06
C ILE A 560 26.75 12.10 28.95
N TYR A 561 26.22 13.07 29.68
CA TYR A 561 25.05 12.89 30.54
C TYR A 561 23.80 13.45 29.87
N GLY A 562 22.68 12.76 30.04
CA GLY A 562 21.42 13.19 29.46
C GLY A 562 20.26 12.26 29.76
N THR A 563 19.25 12.34 28.91
CA THR A 563 18.05 11.51 29.00
C THR A 563 18.17 10.33 28.05
N GLY A 564 18.22 9.11 28.60
CA GLY A 564 18.28 7.88 27.82
C GLY A 564 16.90 7.31 27.53
N ILE A 565 16.73 6.80 26.33
CA ILE A 565 15.56 6.10 25.82
C ILE A 565 15.92 4.63 25.70
N PHE A 566 15.11 3.75 26.26
CA PHE A 566 15.41 2.32 26.40
C PHE A 566 14.27 1.47 25.84
N TYR A 567 14.62 0.47 25.03
CA TYR A 567 13.71 -0.56 24.52
C TYR A 567 14.15 -1.92 25.08
N ASN A 568 13.24 -2.67 25.71
CA ASN A 568 13.55 -3.97 26.35
C ASN A 568 14.83 -3.96 27.23
N ASN A 569 15.04 -2.87 27.99
CA ASN A 569 16.22 -2.60 28.84
C ASN A 569 17.55 -2.29 28.12
N GLY A 570 17.61 -2.38 26.79
CA GLY A 570 18.72 -1.85 25.99
C GLY A 570 18.52 -0.35 25.76
N MET A 571 19.57 0.46 25.91
CA MET A 571 19.52 1.87 25.51
C MET A 571 19.48 1.92 23.99
N VAL A 572 18.63 2.77 23.42
CA VAL A 572 18.51 2.96 21.96
C VAL A 572 18.88 4.38 21.54
N ALA A 573 18.74 5.34 22.46
CA ALA A 573 19.27 6.68 22.28
C ALA A 573 19.59 7.36 23.62
N LEU A 574 20.55 8.28 23.59
CA LEU A 574 20.87 9.23 24.64
C LEU A 574 20.72 10.65 24.08
N VAL A 575 19.82 11.44 24.64
CA VAL A 575 19.68 12.86 24.31
C VAL A 575 20.47 13.70 25.30
N ALA A 576 21.57 14.29 24.84
CA ALA A 576 22.53 14.99 25.69
C ALA A 576 21.95 16.29 26.26
N GLY A 577 22.30 16.63 27.52
CA GLY A 577 21.98 17.93 28.10
C GLY A 577 20.52 18.15 28.55
N PHE A 578 19.64 17.14 28.42
CA PHE A 578 18.24 17.23 28.85
C PHE A 578 17.93 16.39 30.09
N SER A 579 17.00 16.87 30.91
CA SER A 579 16.45 16.20 32.09
C SER A 579 15.20 15.37 31.75
N LEU A 580 14.93 14.32 32.55
CA LEU A 580 13.86 13.35 32.34
C LEU A 580 12.46 13.99 32.15
N ASN A 581 12.17 15.08 32.88
CA ASN A 581 10.85 15.71 32.92
C ASN A 581 10.47 16.44 31.62
N ASN A 582 11.37 16.46 30.64
CA ASN A 582 11.24 17.24 29.43
C ASN A 582 10.64 16.45 28.25
N PHE A 583 10.61 15.11 28.32
CA PHE A 583 10.16 14.26 27.22
C PHE A 583 8.84 13.56 27.54
N ASN A 584 7.94 13.55 26.56
CA ASN A 584 6.70 12.77 26.57
C ASN A 584 6.67 11.80 25.39
N LEU A 585 6.30 10.56 25.67
CA LEU A 585 6.15 9.50 24.67
C LEU A 585 4.73 9.55 24.08
N ASN A 586 4.63 9.77 22.77
CA ASN A 586 3.43 9.48 21.98
C ASN A 586 3.64 8.16 21.21
N ALA A 587 2.56 7.55 20.74
CA ALA A 587 2.55 6.29 19.99
C ALA A 587 3.54 6.26 18.80
N ASN A 588 3.91 7.40 18.22
CA ASN A 588 4.77 7.47 17.02
C ASN A 588 6.05 8.32 17.19
N TYR A 589 6.12 9.18 18.23
CA TYR A 589 7.22 10.14 18.40
C TYR A 589 7.49 10.41 19.88
N ILE A 590 8.72 10.78 20.19
CA ILE A 590 9.04 11.51 21.42
C ILE A 590 8.89 12.99 21.15
N THR A 591 8.11 13.68 21.98
CA THR A 591 7.88 15.13 21.90
C THR A 591 8.27 15.79 23.21
N TYR A 592 8.79 17.01 23.14
CA TYR A 592 9.07 17.80 24.33
C TYR A 592 7.84 18.55 24.80
N THR A 593 7.64 18.65 26.12
CA THR A 593 6.55 19.46 26.68
C THR A 593 7.12 20.40 27.72
N ASN A 594 7.03 21.71 27.46
CA ASN A 594 7.45 22.72 28.41
C ASN A 594 6.41 22.76 29.54
N ASN A 595 6.77 22.36 30.76
CA ASN A 595 5.90 22.53 31.92
C ASN A 595 5.87 24.01 32.31
N SER A 596 5.11 24.80 31.57
CA SER A 596 4.68 26.13 31.97
C SER A 596 3.16 26.23 31.94
N GLU A 597 2.43 25.25 32.48
CA GLU A 597 1.04 25.44 32.86
C GLU A 597 0.56 24.38 33.86
N ASN A 598 0.27 24.84 35.07
CA ASN A 598 -0.52 24.12 36.06
C ASN A 598 -1.85 23.68 35.43
N SER A 599 -2.07 22.38 35.25
CA SER A 599 -3.41 21.80 35.43
C SER A 599 -3.35 20.28 35.54
N ASN A 600 -3.65 19.77 36.74
CA ASN A 600 -4.34 18.52 37.05
C ASN A 600 -4.00 17.32 36.13
N SER A 601 -2.99 16.56 36.53
CA SER A 601 -2.54 15.33 35.89
C SER A 601 -3.68 14.32 35.74
N LYS A 602 -4.00 14.02 34.48
CA LYS A 602 -4.84 12.91 34.05
C LYS A 602 -4.17 11.58 34.36
N GLN A 603 -5.02 10.64 34.74
CA GLN A 603 -4.78 9.28 35.21
C GLN A 603 -3.99 8.44 34.19
N LEU A 604 -3.02 7.67 34.67
CA LEU A 604 -2.46 6.51 33.96
C LEU A 604 -2.80 5.26 34.76
N LYS A 605 -3.55 4.35 34.15
CA LYS A 605 -4.06 3.10 34.74
C LYS A 605 -3.05 1.98 34.46
N LEU A 606 -2.47 1.37 35.49
CA LEU A 606 -1.56 0.22 35.35
C LEU A 606 -2.19 -1.03 35.96
N THR A 607 -2.48 -2.03 35.13
CA THR A 607 -2.95 -3.36 35.57
C THR A 607 -1.78 -4.34 35.76
N GLN A 608 -1.60 -4.74 37.03
CA GLN A 608 -1.02 -5.98 37.56
C GLN A 608 0.51 -6.23 37.63
N ASN A 609 0.91 -6.64 38.84
CA ASN A 609 2.16 -7.26 39.32
C ASN A 609 3.39 -6.35 39.45
N VAL A 610 3.44 -5.56 40.53
CA VAL A 610 4.64 -4.85 40.98
C VAL A 610 5.51 -5.81 41.81
N GLN A 611 6.69 -6.16 41.28
CA GLN A 611 7.80 -6.68 42.09
C GLN A 611 8.58 -5.49 42.66
N PHE A 612 8.84 -5.50 43.97
CA PHE A 612 9.75 -4.55 44.60
C PHE A 612 11.16 -5.16 44.62
N SER A 613 12.06 -4.63 43.79
CA SER A 613 13.50 -4.78 43.98
C SER A 613 14.16 -3.41 43.80
N GLY A 614 14.75 -2.89 44.87
CA GLY A 614 15.48 -1.62 44.86
C GLY A 614 16.18 -1.38 46.19
N GLU A 615 17.45 -0.96 46.12
CA GLU A 615 18.23 -0.43 47.24
C GLU A 615 17.67 0.94 47.69
N PRO A 616 17.75 1.31 48.98
CA PRO A 616 17.20 2.56 49.50
C PRO A 616 17.96 3.79 48.97
N ILE A 617 17.21 4.83 48.58
CA ILE A 617 17.74 6.15 48.20
C ILE A 617 17.82 7.01 49.47
N TYR A 618 19.00 7.54 49.78
CA TYR A 618 19.25 8.47 50.90
C TYR A 618 18.99 9.92 50.50
N ASP A 619 18.14 10.62 51.25
CA ASP A 619 18.11 12.10 51.32
C ASP A 619 18.79 12.55 52.63
N SER A 620 19.58 13.62 52.58
CA SER A 620 20.54 14.02 53.62
C SER A 620 20.02 15.09 54.59
N ALA A 621 18.71 15.32 54.71
CA ALA A 621 18.18 16.50 55.40
C ALA A 621 17.29 16.29 56.66
N THR A 622 16.89 15.09 57.11
CA THR A 622 16.14 14.91 58.39
C THR A 622 16.41 13.57 59.11
N PRO A 623 16.30 13.46 60.46
CA PRO A 623 16.81 12.31 61.24
C PRO A 623 15.95 11.04 61.23
N ASP A 624 14.68 11.10 60.83
CA ASP A 624 13.81 9.92 60.74
C ASP A 624 13.42 9.69 59.28
N GLY A 625 13.82 8.54 58.74
CA GLY A 625 13.58 8.17 57.35
C GLY A 625 12.11 7.87 57.12
N LEU A 626 11.39 8.81 56.51
CA LEU A 626 10.00 8.63 56.14
C LEU A 626 9.92 8.11 54.70
N LEU A 627 9.66 6.81 54.53
CA LEU A 627 9.20 6.26 53.25
C LEU A 627 7.67 6.37 53.19
N ILE A 628 7.14 7.31 52.41
CA ILE A 628 5.73 7.30 52.01
C ILE A 628 5.67 6.77 50.58
N TRP A 629 5.04 5.62 50.40
CA TRP A 629 4.56 5.17 49.09
C TRP A 629 3.05 5.37 49.05
N GLN A 630 2.58 6.14 48.06
CA GLN A 630 1.16 6.31 47.78
C GLN A 630 0.83 5.55 46.50
N THR A 631 0.04 4.49 46.59
CA THR A 631 -0.44 3.72 45.44
C THR A 631 -1.95 3.51 45.56
N GLU A 632 -2.73 4.21 44.73
CA GLU A 632 -4.18 4.11 44.41
C GLU A 632 -5.23 3.88 45.55
N ASP A 633 -6.48 4.29 45.28
CA ASP A 633 -7.60 4.56 46.21
C ASP A 633 -8.18 3.39 47.05
N THR A 634 -7.49 2.26 47.24
CA THR A 634 -8.07 1.09 47.94
C THR A 634 -7.34 0.60 49.19
N TRP A 635 -6.03 0.86 49.34
CA TRP A 635 -5.30 0.60 50.59
C TRP A 635 -4.04 1.48 50.69
N HIS A 636 -3.54 1.63 51.91
CA HIS A 636 -2.37 2.42 52.27
C HIS A 636 -1.45 1.59 53.17
N LEU A 637 -0.13 1.70 52.99
CA LEU A 637 0.88 1.06 53.83
C LEU A 637 1.79 2.12 54.43
N GLU A 638 1.85 2.15 55.75
CA GLU A 638 2.75 2.98 56.54
C GLU A 638 3.75 2.05 57.24
N ALA A 639 5.04 2.23 57.05
CA ALA A 639 6.05 1.41 57.72
C ALA A 639 7.28 2.22 58.10
N THR A 640 7.88 1.85 59.23
CA THR A 640 9.14 2.35 59.75
C THR A 640 10.06 1.18 60.03
N GLY A 641 11.35 1.33 59.76
CA GLY A 641 12.33 0.28 60.02
C GLY A 641 13.67 0.83 60.45
N ASP A 642 14.43 0.00 61.17
CA ASP A 642 15.79 0.29 61.57
C ASP A 642 16.73 0.27 60.35
N ARG A 643 17.77 1.10 60.37
CA ARG A 643 18.68 1.32 59.23
C ARG A 643 19.40 0.07 58.73
N ASP A 644 19.59 -0.90 59.60
CA ASP A 644 20.27 -2.17 59.30
C ASP A 644 19.31 -3.26 58.81
N GLY A 645 18.01 -2.97 58.74
CA GLY A 645 16.97 -3.92 58.33
C GLY A 645 16.68 -5.00 59.36
N SER A 646 17.15 -4.86 60.60
CA SER A 646 16.94 -5.85 61.66
C SER A 646 15.53 -5.82 62.26
N HIS A 647 14.81 -4.70 62.12
CA HIS A 647 13.48 -4.50 62.70
C HIS A 647 12.61 -3.61 61.81
N PHE A 648 11.35 -4.02 61.60
CA PHE A 648 10.33 -3.25 60.88
C PHE A 648 9.01 -3.26 61.65
N THR A 649 8.38 -2.10 61.76
CA THR A 649 7.03 -1.96 62.30
C THR A 649 6.18 -1.15 61.34
N GLY A 650 4.95 -1.56 61.11
CA GLY A 650 4.09 -0.86 60.17
C GLY A 650 2.63 -1.26 60.25
N LYS A 651 1.84 -0.64 59.39
CA LYS A 651 0.39 -0.75 59.35
C LYS A 651 -0.11 -0.70 57.92
N ILE A 652 -0.94 -1.66 57.58
CA ILE A 652 -1.70 -1.71 56.33
C ILE A 652 -3.13 -1.27 56.66
N ILE A 653 -3.62 -0.26 55.95
CA ILE A 653 -4.95 0.32 56.13
C ILE A 653 -5.70 0.19 54.81
N ALA A 654 -6.76 -0.60 54.77
CA ALA A 654 -7.55 -0.87 53.58
C ALA A 654 -9.00 -0.38 53.72
N ASN A 655 -9.61 0.02 52.61
CA ASN A 655 -11.00 0.50 52.62
C ASN A 655 -12.04 -0.65 52.78
N SER A 656 -11.62 -1.91 52.60
CA SER A 656 -12.41 -3.16 52.77
C SER A 656 -11.60 -4.26 53.49
N PRO A 657 -12.23 -5.31 54.08
CA PRO A 657 -11.52 -6.39 54.78
C PRO A 657 -10.55 -7.15 53.86
N ILE A 658 -9.31 -7.34 54.31
CA ILE A 658 -8.24 -8.02 53.58
C ILE A 658 -8.45 -9.53 53.75
N LYS A 659 -8.74 -10.25 52.65
CA LYS A 659 -9.14 -11.67 52.75
C LYS A 659 -8.03 -12.69 52.59
N ASP A 660 -6.87 -12.34 52.06
CA ASP A 660 -5.71 -13.23 51.94
C ASP A 660 -4.42 -12.39 51.95
N LEU A 661 -3.70 -12.39 53.06
CA LEU A 661 -2.37 -11.78 53.18
C LEU A 661 -1.34 -12.90 53.31
N ALA A 662 -0.38 -12.97 52.40
CA ALA A 662 0.73 -13.92 52.44
C ALA A 662 2.07 -13.17 52.31
N LEU A 663 2.98 -13.38 53.26
CA LEU A 663 4.39 -13.00 53.11
C LEU A 663 5.12 -14.13 52.37
N TYR A 664 5.93 -13.77 51.37
CA TYR A 664 6.77 -14.74 50.64
C TYR A 664 8.25 -14.54 51.02
N LYS A 665 8.92 -15.64 51.38
CA LYS A 665 10.20 -15.81 52.12
C LYS A 665 10.09 -15.78 53.65
N LEU A 666 9.74 -16.92 54.22
CA LEU A 666 10.10 -17.32 55.58
C LEU A 666 10.68 -18.74 55.50
N GLU A 667 11.76 -19.02 56.22
CA GLU A 667 12.31 -20.37 56.31
C GLU A 667 11.48 -21.23 57.29
N SER A 668 11.68 -22.55 57.26
CA SER A 668 10.77 -23.57 57.83
C SER A 668 10.57 -23.53 59.36
N SER A 669 11.19 -22.59 60.08
CA SER A 669 11.07 -22.43 61.54
C SER A 669 10.23 -21.23 61.98
N ASP A 670 9.74 -20.39 61.08
CA ASP A 670 9.01 -19.18 61.47
C ASP A 670 7.52 -19.46 61.72
N GLN A 671 7.05 -19.14 62.93
CA GLN A 671 5.63 -19.20 63.30
C GLN A 671 5.05 -17.78 63.23
N VAL A 672 4.11 -17.55 62.32
CA VAL A 672 3.34 -16.30 62.26
C VAL A 672 1.89 -16.61 62.65
N GLU A 673 1.46 -16.16 63.84
CA GLU A 673 0.06 -16.16 64.23
C GLU A 673 -0.59 -14.82 63.83
N PHE A 674 -1.58 -14.89 62.95
CA PHE A 674 -2.45 -13.74 62.67
C PHE A 674 -3.67 -13.80 63.59
N ALA A 675 -3.85 -12.77 64.41
CA ALA A 675 -5.07 -12.60 65.19
C ALA A 675 -6.19 -12.03 64.29
N ASP A 676 -7.06 -12.92 63.79
CA ASP A 676 -8.38 -12.64 63.19
C ASP A 676 -8.42 -11.72 61.94
N ASN A 677 -8.61 -12.34 60.75
CA ASN A 677 -8.63 -11.72 59.41
C ASN A 677 -9.92 -10.93 59.07
N SER A 678 -10.54 -10.26 60.04
CA SER A 678 -11.78 -9.51 59.82
C SER A 678 -11.63 -7.98 59.83
N HIS A 679 -10.40 -7.44 60.00
CA HIS A 679 -10.19 -5.99 60.18
C HIS A 679 -9.68 -5.28 58.92
N LYS A 680 -10.12 -4.01 58.75
CA LYS A 680 -9.69 -3.08 57.70
C LYS A 680 -8.27 -2.54 57.90
N ILE A 681 -7.66 -2.90 59.02
CA ILE A 681 -6.39 -2.39 59.49
C ILE A 681 -5.62 -3.59 60.03
N ILE A 682 -4.40 -3.79 59.54
CA ILE A 682 -3.47 -4.82 60.02
C ILE A 682 -2.19 -4.13 60.43
N GLU A 683 -1.83 -4.24 61.72
CA GLU A 683 -0.55 -3.77 62.25
C GLU A 683 0.41 -4.95 62.33
N PHE A 684 1.67 -4.72 61.96
CA PHE A 684 2.71 -5.74 62.01
C PHE A 684 3.97 -5.21 62.69
N ASP A 685 4.62 -6.12 63.42
CA ASP A 685 5.95 -5.94 64.03
C ASP A 685 6.78 -7.16 63.60
N LEU A 686 7.80 -6.92 62.78
CA LEU A 686 8.64 -7.93 62.17
C LEU A 686 10.08 -7.72 62.62
N ARG A 687 10.61 -8.68 63.37
CA ARG A 687 12.01 -8.70 63.82
C ARG A 687 12.78 -9.79 63.10
N VAL A 688 13.89 -9.39 62.50
CA VAL A 688 14.85 -10.31 61.87
C VAL A 688 15.91 -10.62 62.91
N TRP A 689 15.96 -11.86 63.40
CA TRP A 689 17.01 -12.29 64.33
C TRP A 689 18.20 -12.78 63.51
N GLU A 690 19.40 -12.31 63.84
CA GLU A 690 20.64 -12.70 63.16
C GLU A 690 20.88 -14.21 63.26
N ASN A 691 20.37 -14.95 62.26
CA ASN A 691 20.99 -16.06 61.54
C ASN A 691 19.93 -16.67 60.61
N GLY A 692 19.71 -16.04 59.45
CA GLY A 692 18.86 -16.57 58.37
C GLY A 692 17.96 -15.51 57.77
#